data_AF-A0A538RQW4-F1
#
_entry.id   AF-A0A538RQW4-F1
#
_cell.length_a   1.000
_cell.length_b   1.000
_cell.length_c   1.000
_cell.angle_alpha   90.00
_cell.angle_beta   90.00
_cell.angle_gamma   90.00
#
_symmetry.space_group_name_H-M   'P 1'
#
loop_
_entity.id
_entity.type
_entity.pdbx_description
1 polymer ?
#
loop_
_entity_poly.entity_id
_entity_poly.type
_entity_poly.pdbx_seq_one_letter_code
_entity_poly.pdbx_strand_id
1 'polypeptide(L)'
;MGMSTTSTMKRTLLAGAIGNVLEWYDFALYGYFAPVFAALFFPSNSPSVSLISAFGVFAVGFLARPLGAMLFGYWGDTLGRRNALAWSILLMAIPTCLVGLLPTYETMGAIAPIALTLCRFLQGLSVGGEFTGSATFLVEHAAASRRGYAGSWAGFSAQIGALLGSGVGALVASNLADEALRQWGWRIPFMMGGLIAVVGWYVRTGVPESPAFETIRLAGGLASSPVRDVFTTQRLAVTKVVGLVWLHGVAFYLLYVYLTTYLVTATTVPLATVLVLNTGCMTLLALLIPLMGAWSDRIGQAPPLMMGATGIALLSYPCFLWLTSNDLPRMIAAQALLTLLVACYMGPFFAAVAELFPTAQRYSGLSVGYNIGAALFGGTAPLIATLLVPRHHTHASKQMAGTAGSITIWAIKKNAAARTCGRIIQAMSTPRAENWTLLPPRLLLATLAWLFWPSVTQAVDYGNEVAVWIEQGQAVATSLVSGRREIPLDAQETVTGSGASGINAVVVTSRRLLGFSSRTLSWCETDRDLNEKVLERRVLPTFSVVRTDKHLYGFRGANGIWLDEALGIRETVKMTQTTDYGAVFVTNERLVGFASLLGDFSSKALGIHEHITRLDNEKGLVIVTTSNRTLVFGSRLSGWEEFE
;
A
#
# COMPACT_ATOMS: atom_id res chain seq x y z
N MET A 1 30.68 29.18 23.83
CA MET A 1 30.43 28.21 22.74
C MET A 1 31.76 27.61 22.31
N GLY A 2 32.14 26.47 22.88
CA GLY A 2 33.40 25.81 22.53
C GLY A 2 33.28 25.15 21.17
N MET A 3 34.21 25.45 20.25
CA MET A 3 34.37 24.71 19.02
C MET A 3 34.51 23.21 19.36
N SER A 4 33.57 22.39 18.92
CA SER A 4 33.81 20.95 18.82
C SER A 4 35.04 20.77 17.94
N THR A 5 36.16 20.36 18.53
CA THR A 5 37.34 19.92 17.77
C THR A 5 36.90 18.90 16.72
N THR A 6 37.52 18.93 15.54
CA THR A 6 37.18 18.03 14.42
C THR A 6 37.20 16.55 14.82
N SER A 7 38.01 16.17 15.82
CA SER A 7 38.05 14.83 16.41
C SER A 7 36.80 14.46 17.21
N THR A 8 36.27 15.40 18.01
CA THR A 8 35.04 15.19 18.79
C THR A 8 33.83 14.99 17.87
N MET A 9 33.72 15.80 16.81
CA MET A 9 32.63 15.67 15.82
C MET A 9 32.68 14.30 15.11
N LYS A 10 33.87 13.85 14.67
CA LYS A 10 34.02 12.53 14.03
C LYS A 10 33.57 11.39 14.95
N ARG A 11 33.93 11.45 16.24
CA ARG A 11 33.52 10.45 17.23
C ARG A 11 32.01 10.44 17.43
N THR A 12 31.38 11.62 17.51
CA THR A 12 29.92 11.75 17.63
C THR A 12 29.19 11.23 16.39
N LEU A 13 29.69 11.55 15.19
CA LEU A 13 29.13 11.05 13.92
C LEU A 13 29.20 9.52 13.86
N LEU A 14 30.37 8.94 14.16
CA LEU A 14 30.56 7.50 14.18
C LEU A 14 29.65 6.82 15.22
N ALA A 15 29.52 7.40 16.41
CA ALA A 15 28.69 6.85 17.47
C ALA A 15 27.19 6.86 17.13
N GLY A 16 26.70 7.90 16.45
CA GLY A 16 25.32 7.93 15.96
C GLY A 16 25.09 6.99 14.77
N ALA A 17 26.09 6.83 13.90
CA ALA A 17 26.01 6.00 12.71
C ALA A 17 26.01 4.49 13.01
N ILE A 18 26.81 4.02 13.96
CA ILE A 18 27.06 2.58 14.14
C ILE A 18 25.82 1.79 14.57
N GLY A 19 24.93 2.41 15.34
CA GLY A 19 23.63 1.81 15.71
C GLY A 19 22.78 1.56 14.48
N ASN A 20 22.58 2.59 13.66
CA ASN A 20 21.85 2.47 12.39
C ASN A 20 22.48 1.44 11.43
N VAL A 21 23.82 1.34 11.35
CA VAL A 21 24.48 0.32 10.52
C VAL A 21 24.05 -1.08 10.98
N LEU A 22 24.12 -1.36 12.28
CA LEU A 22 23.70 -2.64 12.85
C LEU A 22 22.23 -2.94 12.52
N GLU A 23 21.36 -1.94 12.67
CA GLU A 23 19.94 -2.12 12.46
C GLU A 23 19.63 -2.52 11.02
N TRP A 24 20.11 -1.71 10.07
CA TRP A 24 19.84 -1.94 8.66
C TRP A 24 20.61 -3.14 8.11
N TYR A 25 21.72 -3.52 8.73
CA TYR A 25 22.40 -4.80 8.49
C TYR A 25 21.47 -5.98 8.80
N ASP A 26 20.90 -6.06 10.01
CA ASP A 26 20.02 -7.16 10.39
C ASP A 26 18.75 -7.21 9.52
N PHE A 27 18.14 -6.05 9.24
CA PHE A 27 16.93 -5.98 8.40
C PHE A 27 17.18 -6.49 6.98
N ALA A 28 18.26 -6.05 6.34
CA ALA A 28 18.61 -6.50 4.99
C ALA A 28 19.00 -7.99 4.98
N LEU A 29 19.75 -8.43 6.00
CA LEU A 29 20.19 -9.81 6.15
C LEU A 29 19.02 -10.78 6.31
N TYR A 30 18.03 -10.43 7.13
CA TYR A 30 16.81 -11.26 7.27
C TYR A 30 16.02 -11.33 5.96
N GLY A 31 15.84 -10.19 5.29
CA GLY A 31 15.17 -10.17 3.99
C GLY A 31 15.84 -11.10 2.98
N TYR A 32 17.18 -11.13 2.97
CA TYR A 32 17.97 -12.02 2.13
C TYR A 32 17.77 -13.51 2.48
N PHE A 33 17.78 -13.85 3.77
CA PHE A 33 17.61 -15.24 4.24
C PHE A 33 16.14 -15.67 4.46
N ALA A 34 15.17 -14.83 4.12
CA ALA A 34 13.75 -15.15 4.28
C ALA A 34 13.32 -16.49 3.62
N PRO A 35 13.79 -16.86 2.41
CA PRO A 35 13.48 -18.18 1.82
C PRO A 35 14.06 -19.36 2.64
N VAL A 36 15.22 -19.17 3.26
CA VAL A 36 15.83 -20.17 4.14
C VAL A 36 15.01 -20.29 5.43
N PHE A 37 14.60 -19.18 6.03
CA PHE A 37 13.73 -19.19 7.22
C PHE A 37 12.35 -19.77 6.97
N ALA A 38 11.77 -19.53 5.79
CA ALA A 38 10.50 -20.13 5.39
C ALA A 38 10.57 -21.65 5.49
N ALA A 39 11.63 -22.27 4.97
CA ALA A 39 11.82 -23.72 5.04
C ALA A 39 12.14 -24.23 6.45
N LEU A 40 12.97 -23.52 7.21
CA LEU A 40 13.50 -24.01 8.49
C LEU A 40 12.60 -23.74 9.71
N PHE A 41 11.85 -22.65 9.71
CA PHE A 41 11.04 -22.20 10.86
C PHE A 41 9.54 -22.34 10.63
N PHE A 42 9.10 -22.36 9.36
CA PHE A 42 7.67 -22.40 9.00
C PHE A 42 7.36 -23.54 8.01
N PRO A 43 7.72 -24.81 8.29
CA PRO A 43 7.40 -25.90 7.39
C PRO A 43 5.88 -26.01 7.21
N SER A 44 5.44 -26.09 5.96
CA SER A 44 4.03 -26.25 5.59
C SER A 44 3.91 -27.03 4.29
N ASN A 45 2.70 -27.52 3.98
CA ASN A 45 2.43 -28.27 2.74
C ASN A 45 2.54 -27.42 1.46
N SER A 46 2.68 -26.09 1.59
CA SER A 46 2.77 -25.15 0.48
C SER A 46 3.94 -24.20 0.69
N PRO A 47 4.98 -24.20 -0.18
CA PRO A 47 6.11 -23.28 -0.08
C PRO A 47 5.70 -21.81 -0.01
N SER A 48 4.59 -21.44 -0.66
CA SER A 48 4.03 -20.09 -0.61
C SER A 48 3.57 -19.69 0.79
N VAL A 49 2.95 -20.60 1.54
CA VAL A 49 2.49 -20.34 2.91
C VAL A 49 3.68 -20.12 3.84
N SER A 50 4.72 -20.97 3.73
CA SER A 50 5.97 -20.83 4.47
C SER A 50 6.64 -19.48 4.24
N LEU A 51 6.68 -19.03 2.99
CA LEU A 51 7.27 -17.73 2.63
C LEU A 51 6.44 -16.56 3.15
N ILE A 52 5.10 -16.64 3.06
CA ILE A 52 4.19 -15.66 3.65
C ILE A 52 4.40 -15.56 5.16
N SER A 53 4.58 -16.68 5.86
CA SER A 53 4.87 -16.68 7.30
C SER A 53 6.21 -16.01 7.63
N ALA A 54 7.27 -16.28 6.87
CA ALA A 54 8.58 -15.65 7.07
C ALA A 54 8.53 -14.12 6.88
N PHE A 55 7.78 -13.64 5.88
CA PHE A 55 7.52 -12.21 5.69
C PHE A 55 6.54 -11.64 6.72
N GLY A 56 5.59 -12.43 7.22
CA GLY A 56 4.70 -12.05 8.31
C GLY A 56 5.49 -11.71 9.58
N VAL A 57 6.50 -12.51 9.90
CA VAL A 57 7.42 -12.22 11.01
C VAL A 57 8.26 -10.96 10.78
N PHE A 58 8.66 -10.70 9.53
CA PHE A 58 9.30 -9.43 9.17
C PHE A 58 8.36 -8.23 9.43
N ALA A 59 7.08 -8.36 9.06
CA ALA A 59 6.07 -7.33 9.28
C ALA A 59 5.79 -7.07 10.77
N VAL A 60 5.82 -8.11 11.62
CA VAL A 60 5.72 -7.95 13.09
C VAL A 60 6.80 -7.01 13.62
N GLY A 61 8.04 -7.12 13.11
CA GLY A 61 9.12 -6.19 13.46
C GLY A 61 8.82 -4.74 13.08
N PHE A 62 8.17 -4.50 11.94
CA PHE A 62 7.74 -3.15 11.54
C PHE A 62 6.59 -2.61 12.41
N LEU A 63 5.63 -3.46 12.76
CA LEU A 63 4.50 -3.10 13.62
C LEU A 63 4.93 -2.80 15.06
N ALA A 64 6.04 -3.38 15.51
CA ALA A 64 6.63 -3.07 16.81
C ALA A 64 7.27 -1.66 16.87
N ARG A 65 7.67 -1.08 15.72
CA ARG A 65 8.41 0.20 15.71
C ARG A 65 7.66 1.37 16.36
N PRO A 66 6.36 1.61 16.11
CA PRO A 66 5.62 2.66 16.81
C PRO A 66 5.59 2.46 18.34
N LEU A 67 5.50 1.22 18.81
CA LEU A 67 5.54 0.89 20.23
C LEU A 67 6.93 1.20 20.82
N GLY A 68 7.98 0.80 20.11
CA GLY A 68 9.37 1.13 20.43
C GLY A 68 9.63 2.63 20.47
N ALA A 69 9.07 3.37 19.52
CA ALA A 69 9.18 4.82 19.43
C ALA A 69 8.56 5.53 20.65
N MET A 70 7.44 5.02 21.15
CA MET A 70 6.83 5.54 22.38
C MET A 70 7.69 5.21 23.61
N LEU A 71 8.19 3.98 23.72
CA LEU A 71 9.00 3.52 24.84
C LEU A 71 10.33 4.28 24.94
N PHE A 72 11.15 4.20 23.89
CA PHE A 72 12.47 4.84 23.85
C PHE A 72 12.38 6.35 23.68
N GLY A 73 11.28 6.87 23.11
CA GLY A 73 10.99 8.29 23.08
C GLY A 73 10.78 8.87 24.47
N TYR A 74 9.90 8.25 25.26
CA TYR A 74 9.71 8.60 26.66
C TYR A 74 11.02 8.49 27.44
N TRP A 75 11.75 7.39 27.26
CA TRP A 75 13.01 7.15 27.96
C TRP A 75 14.06 8.23 27.62
N GLY A 76 14.22 8.55 26.34
CA GLY A 76 15.18 9.55 25.86
C GLY A 76 14.89 10.98 26.33
N ASP A 77 13.61 11.36 26.42
CA ASP A 77 13.21 12.70 26.87
C ASP A 77 13.15 12.84 28.41
N THR A 78 13.14 11.75 29.18
CA THR A 78 13.05 11.80 30.66
C THR A 78 14.33 11.40 31.40
N LEU A 79 15.00 10.31 31.00
CA LEU A 79 16.16 9.76 31.73
C LEU A 79 17.49 9.94 30.96
N GLY A 80 17.44 10.56 29.78
CA GLY A 80 18.61 10.86 28.96
C GLY A 80 18.69 10.02 27.68
N ARG A 81 19.16 10.66 26.61
CA ARG A 81 19.18 10.11 25.26
C ARG A 81 20.31 9.13 25.07
N ARG A 82 21.46 9.36 25.69
CA ARG A 82 22.59 8.43 25.66
C ARG A 82 22.18 7.05 26.17
N ASN A 83 21.48 7.01 27.31
CA ASN A 83 21.08 5.74 27.93
C ASN A 83 19.99 5.04 27.12
N ALA A 84 18.98 5.78 26.66
CA ALA A 84 17.94 5.22 25.78
C ALA A 84 18.54 4.58 24.52
N LEU A 85 19.52 5.24 23.90
CA LEU A 85 20.21 4.75 22.71
C LEU A 85 21.17 3.59 22.98
N ALA A 86 21.80 3.52 24.15
CA ALA A 86 22.67 2.40 24.51
C ALA A 86 21.87 1.12 24.77
N TRP A 87 20.73 1.25 25.47
CA TRP A 87 19.83 0.13 25.74
C TRP A 87 19.11 -0.37 24.49
N SER A 88 18.73 0.52 23.57
CA SER A 88 18.14 0.09 22.30
C SER A 88 19.12 -0.77 21.50
N ILE A 89 20.40 -0.36 21.38
CA ILE A 89 21.42 -1.17 20.68
C ILE A 89 21.52 -2.58 21.28
N LEU A 90 21.48 -2.73 22.61
CA LEU A 90 21.48 -4.06 23.25
C LEU A 90 20.19 -4.85 22.95
N LEU A 91 19.05 -4.18 22.96
CA LEU A 91 17.75 -4.78 22.60
C LEU A 91 17.68 -5.20 21.13
N MET A 92 18.52 -4.65 20.25
CA MET A 92 18.72 -5.14 18.88
C MET A 92 19.70 -6.31 18.83
N ALA A 93 20.87 -6.13 19.45
CA ALA A 93 22.01 -7.02 19.40
C ALA A 93 21.71 -8.43 19.91
N ILE A 94 21.09 -8.51 21.09
CA ILE A 94 20.83 -9.78 21.77
C ILE A 94 19.88 -10.63 20.92
N PRO A 95 18.71 -10.13 20.50
CA PRO A 95 17.87 -10.85 19.54
C PRO A 95 18.56 -11.23 18.22
N THR A 96 19.38 -10.35 17.63
CA THR A 96 20.12 -10.67 16.39
C THR A 96 21.02 -11.88 16.58
N CYS A 97 21.77 -11.95 17.69
CA CYS A 97 22.55 -13.12 18.03
C CYS A 97 21.66 -14.34 18.31
N LEU A 98 20.58 -14.16 19.08
CA LEU A 98 19.67 -15.25 19.40
C LEU A 98 19.09 -15.88 18.13
N VAL A 99 18.74 -15.10 17.10
CA VAL A 99 18.29 -15.63 15.80
C VAL A 99 19.33 -16.58 15.20
N GLY A 100 20.60 -16.21 15.20
CA GLY A 100 21.69 -17.08 14.73
C GLY A 100 21.90 -18.34 15.59
N LEU A 101 21.41 -18.37 16.83
CA LEU A 101 21.49 -19.51 17.75
C LEU A 101 20.18 -20.32 17.83
N LEU A 102 19.07 -19.81 17.27
CA LEU A 102 17.77 -20.46 17.37
C LEU A 102 17.79 -21.85 16.73
N PRO A 103 17.31 -22.88 17.42
CA PRO A 103 17.04 -24.18 16.80
C PRO A 103 15.87 -24.08 15.80
N THR A 104 15.86 -24.97 14.81
CA THR A 104 14.86 -24.98 13.73
C THR A 104 13.57 -25.68 14.17
N TYR A 105 12.52 -25.60 13.35
CA TYR A 105 11.24 -26.27 13.61
C TYR A 105 11.40 -27.77 13.81
N GLU A 106 12.33 -28.41 13.10
CA GLU A 106 12.62 -29.84 13.27
C GLU A 106 12.98 -30.22 14.71
N THR A 107 13.67 -29.32 15.42
CA THR A 107 14.14 -29.55 16.79
C THR A 107 13.17 -29.07 17.88
N MET A 108 12.48 -27.95 17.66
CA MET A 108 11.66 -27.29 18.68
C MET A 108 10.17 -27.18 18.32
N GLY A 109 9.76 -27.69 17.16
CA GLY A 109 8.39 -27.56 16.64
C GLY A 109 7.93 -26.11 16.58
N ALA A 110 6.67 -25.87 16.96
CA ALA A 110 6.03 -24.56 16.90
C ALA A 110 6.67 -23.47 17.77
N ILE A 111 7.55 -23.82 18.72
CA ILE A 111 8.26 -22.83 19.54
C ILE A 111 9.31 -22.07 18.71
N ALA A 112 9.93 -22.71 17.72
CA ALA A 112 10.94 -22.07 16.86
C ALA A 112 10.40 -20.81 16.14
N PRO A 113 9.28 -20.86 15.41
CA PRO A 113 8.72 -19.66 14.78
C PRO A 113 8.22 -18.62 15.79
N ILE A 114 7.73 -19.02 16.97
CA ILE A 114 7.32 -18.08 18.03
C ILE A 114 8.54 -17.34 18.58
N ALA A 115 9.64 -18.05 18.85
CA ALA A 115 10.89 -17.46 19.35
C ALA A 115 11.52 -16.53 18.31
N LEU A 116 11.50 -16.91 17.03
CA LEU A 116 11.92 -16.06 15.92
C LEU A 116 11.06 -14.79 15.83
N THR A 117 9.74 -14.93 15.97
CA THR A 117 8.80 -13.81 15.99
C THR A 117 9.05 -12.86 17.17
N LEU A 118 9.30 -13.41 18.36
CA LEU A 118 9.63 -12.62 19.54
C LEU A 118 10.95 -11.85 19.35
N CYS A 119 11.99 -12.50 18.84
CA CYS A 119 13.25 -11.83 18.51
C CYS A 119 12.99 -10.65 17.57
N ARG A 120 12.20 -10.86 16.52
CA ARG A 120 11.85 -9.84 15.53
C ARG A 120 11.02 -8.70 16.10
N PHE A 121 10.11 -9.01 17.01
CA PHE A 121 9.34 -7.99 17.74
C PHE A 121 10.26 -7.11 18.60
N LEU A 122 11.19 -7.71 19.36
CA LEU A 122 12.16 -6.97 20.18
C LEU A 122 13.11 -6.11 19.33
N GLN A 123 13.59 -6.63 18.21
CA GLN A 123 14.38 -5.88 17.23
C GLN A 123 13.59 -4.67 16.70
N GLY A 124 12.32 -4.88 16.35
CA GLY A 124 11.42 -3.81 15.92
C GLY A 124 11.20 -2.73 16.98
N LEU A 125 11.07 -3.12 18.26
CA LEU A 125 10.99 -2.17 19.38
C LEU A 125 12.27 -1.32 19.50
N SER A 126 13.46 -1.91 19.36
CA SER A 126 14.72 -1.16 19.39
C SER A 126 14.74 -0.04 18.34
N VAL A 127 14.44 -0.40 17.09
CA VAL A 127 14.52 0.51 15.94
C VAL A 127 13.54 1.68 16.06
N GLY A 128 12.42 1.45 16.75
CA GLY A 128 11.40 2.46 16.98
C GLY A 128 11.94 3.77 17.58
N GLY A 129 12.94 3.70 18.46
CA GLY A 129 13.53 4.90 19.05
C GLY A 129 14.99 5.14 18.67
N GLU A 130 15.74 4.11 18.29
CA GLU A 130 17.18 4.24 18.05
C GLU A 130 17.47 5.05 16.79
N PHE A 131 16.82 4.74 15.66
CA PHE A 131 17.12 5.36 14.37
C PHE A 131 16.82 6.87 14.34
N THR A 132 15.67 7.27 14.87
CA THR A 132 15.29 8.69 15.00
C THR A 132 16.00 9.37 16.16
N GLY A 133 16.31 8.63 17.21
CA GLY A 133 17.09 9.10 18.34
C GLY A 133 18.53 9.42 17.96
N SER A 134 19.18 8.56 17.17
CA SER A 134 20.52 8.75 16.64
C SER A 134 20.57 9.97 15.71
N ALA A 135 19.57 10.12 14.83
CA ALA A 135 19.43 11.30 13.99
C ALA A 135 19.27 12.59 14.82
N THR A 136 18.41 12.57 15.84
CA THR A 136 18.22 13.73 16.74
C THR A 136 19.51 14.05 17.51
N PHE A 137 20.18 13.02 18.01
CA PHE A 137 21.45 13.12 18.73
C PHE A 137 22.51 13.79 17.85
N LEU A 138 22.68 13.33 16.60
CA LEU A 138 23.63 13.89 15.64
C LEU A 138 23.33 15.38 15.34
N VAL A 139 22.07 15.72 15.09
CA VAL A 139 21.64 17.08 14.78
C VAL A 139 21.85 18.04 15.95
N GLU A 140 21.66 17.58 17.19
CA GLU A 140 21.83 18.43 18.37
C GLU A 140 23.27 18.67 18.80
N HIS A 141 24.16 17.72 18.53
CA HIS A 141 25.59 17.91 18.77
C HIS A 141 26.26 18.77 17.68
N ALA A 142 25.59 18.97 16.55
CA ALA A 142 26.10 19.77 15.46
C ALA A 142 25.87 21.27 15.67
N ALA A 143 26.82 22.08 15.21
CA ALA A 143 26.62 23.52 15.07
C ALA A 143 25.44 23.79 14.13
N ALA A 144 24.72 24.91 14.33
CA ALA A 144 23.55 25.27 13.54
C ALA A 144 23.82 25.29 12.02
N SER A 145 25.04 25.61 11.60
CA SER A 145 25.49 25.64 10.21
C SER A 145 25.90 24.28 9.62
N ARG A 146 25.79 23.19 10.39
CA ARG A 146 26.21 21.82 9.97
C ARG A 146 25.18 20.73 10.29
N ARG A 147 23.92 21.13 10.53
CA ARG A 147 22.86 20.21 10.96
C ARG A 147 22.43 19.28 9.84
N GLY A 148 22.41 19.74 8.60
CA GLY A 148 22.13 18.95 7.40
C GLY A 148 23.16 17.84 7.22
N TYR A 149 24.44 18.19 7.23
CA TYR A 149 25.52 17.21 7.16
C TYR A 149 25.48 16.21 8.31
N ALA A 150 25.33 16.66 9.55
CA ALA A 150 25.27 15.75 10.70
C ALA A 150 24.04 14.84 10.69
N GLY A 151 22.86 15.37 10.34
CA GLY A 151 21.63 14.58 10.23
C GLY A 151 21.68 13.57 9.09
N SER A 152 22.32 13.91 7.98
CA SER A 152 22.46 13.02 6.82
C SER A 152 23.26 11.74 7.12
N TRP A 153 24.14 11.77 8.13
CA TRP A 153 24.87 10.58 8.58
C TRP A 153 23.94 9.45 9.07
N ALA A 154 22.75 9.78 9.58
CA ALA A 154 21.75 8.78 9.94
C ALA A 154 21.26 8.00 8.71
N GLY A 155 20.91 8.70 7.63
CA GLY A 155 20.52 8.07 6.36
C GLY A 155 21.69 7.33 5.68
N PHE A 156 22.89 7.91 5.69
CA PHE A 156 24.10 7.25 5.16
C PHE A 156 24.38 5.92 5.85
N SER A 157 24.41 5.93 7.19
CA SER A 157 24.69 4.75 8.00
C SER A 157 23.65 3.63 7.81
N ALA A 158 22.37 3.98 7.64
CA ALA A 158 21.33 3.03 7.26
C ALA A 158 21.61 2.35 5.92
N GLN A 159 22.02 3.13 4.90
CA GLN A 159 22.34 2.56 3.59
C GLN A 159 23.56 1.66 3.61
N ILE A 160 24.60 2.04 4.35
CA ILE A 160 25.77 1.20 4.53
C ILE A 160 25.40 -0.10 5.26
N GLY A 161 24.57 -0.02 6.31
CA GLY A 161 24.04 -1.21 6.99
C GLY A 161 23.33 -2.16 6.03
N ALA A 162 22.39 -1.64 5.24
CA ALA A 162 21.63 -2.44 4.28
C ALA A 162 22.53 -3.12 3.23
N LEU A 163 23.51 -2.38 2.68
CA LEU A 163 24.47 -2.90 1.71
C LEU A 163 25.39 -3.98 2.32
N LEU A 164 25.83 -3.79 3.57
CA LEU A 164 26.63 -4.79 4.28
C LEU A 164 25.82 -6.04 4.58
N GLY A 165 24.55 -5.90 5.00
CA GLY A 165 23.67 -7.04 5.30
C GLY A 165 23.42 -7.91 4.09
N SER A 166 23.04 -7.30 2.96
CA SER A 166 22.84 -8.02 1.70
C SER A 166 24.15 -8.56 1.12
N GLY A 167 25.25 -7.79 1.20
CA GLY A 167 26.56 -8.19 0.71
C GLY A 167 27.13 -9.39 1.47
N VAL A 168 27.06 -9.40 2.80
CA VAL A 168 27.50 -10.55 3.61
C VAL A 168 26.61 -11.77 3.36
N GLY A 169 25.28 -11.58 3.27
CA GLY A 169 24.37 -12.67 2.93
C GLY A 169 24.72 -13.30 1.58
N ALA A 170 24.97 -12.47 0.56
CA ALA A 170 25.38 -12.92 -0.77
C ALA A 170 26.74 -13.62 -0.78
N LEU A 171 27.73 -13.11 -0.04
CA LEU A 171 29.04 -13.76 0.10
C LEU A 171 28.90 -15.15 0.73
N VAL A 172 28.14 -15.29 1.81
CA VAL A 172 27.93 -16.61 2.43
C VAL A 172 27.19 -17.56 1.48
N ALA A 173 26.12 -17.10 0.83
CA ALA A 173 25.31 -17.94 -0.07
C ALA A 173 26.03 -18.35 -1.36
N SER A 174 26.96 -17.54 -1.86
CA SER A 174 27.77 -17.83 -3.06
C SER A 174 28.95 -18.77 -2.81
N ASN A 175 29.41 -18.88 -1.56
CA ASN A 175 30.57 -19.71 -1.19
C ASN A 175 30.18 -21.05 -0.53
N LEU A 176 28.90 -21.26 -0.22
CA LEU A 176 28.40 -22.49 0.38
C LEU A 176 27.42 -23.22 -0.55
N ALA A 177 27.42 -24.55 -0.49
CA ALA A 177 26.38 -25.35 -1.11
C ALA A 177 25.03 -25.13 -0.39
N ASP A 178 23.90 -25.28 -1.10
CA ASP A 178 22.55 -25.00 -0.55
C ASP A 178 22.26 -25.80 0.73
N GLU A 179 22.73 -27.06 0.80
CA GLU A 179 22.60 -27.90 1.99
C GLU A 179 23.35 -27.31 3.19
N ALA A 180 24.61 -26.93 3.01
CA ALA A 180 25.41 -26.31 4.07
C ALA A 180 24.83 -24.95 4.49
N LEU A 181 24.30 -24.18 3.52
CA LEU A 181 23.65 -22.91 3.77
C LEU A 181 22.44 -23.07 4.68
N ARG A 182 21.58 -24.07 4.43
CA ARG A 182 20.37 -24.38 5.22
C ARG A 182 20.69 -24.97 6.59
N GLN A 183 21.72 -25.80 6.70
CA GLN A 183 22.08 -26.42 7.97
C GLN A 183 22.68 -25.41 8.96
N TRP A 184 23.66 -24.61 8.54
CA TRP A 184 24.39 -23.72 9.46
C TRP A 184 24.89 -22.41 8.84
N GLY A 185 25.06 -22.34 7.51
CA GLY A 185 25.66 -21.17 6.84
C GLY A 185 24.93 -19.86 7.13
N TRP A 186 23.59 -19.88 7.16
CA TRP A 186 22.78 -18.70 7.49
C TRP A 186 23.04 -18.13 8.89
N ARG A 187 23.60 -18.90 9.84
CA ARG A 187 23.86 -18.45 11.21
C ARG A 187 25.04 -17.48 11.31
N ILE A 188 26.04 -17.63 10.44
CA ILE A 188 27.30 -16.86 10.50
C ILE A 188 27.05 -15.35 10.41
N PRO A 189 26.27 -14.84 9.45
CA PRO A 189 26.02 -13.40 9.34
C PRO A 189 25.30 -12.81 10.57
N PHE A 190 24.39 -13.56 11.20
CA PHE A 190 23.72 -13.10 12.43
C PHE A 190 24.70 -13.03 13.61
N MET A 191 25.66 -13.96 13.70
CA MET A 191 26.75 -13.87 14.68
C MET A 191 27.67 -12.67 14.44
N MET A 192 27.97 -12.36 13.17
CA MET A 192 28.72 -11.16 12.81
C MET A 192 27.99 -9.88 13.21
N GLY A 193 26.66 -9.84 13.10
CA GLY A 193 25.83 -8.74 13.61
C GLY A 193 26.07 -8.48 15.10
N GLY A 194 26.25 -9.53 15.90
CA GLY A 194 26.64 -9.42 17.31
C GLY A 194 27.94 -8.66 17.55
N LEU A 195 28.96 -8.88 16.72
CA LEU A 195 30.23 -8.15 16.82
C LEU A 195 30.04 -6.66 16.52
N ILE A 196 29.27 -6.33 15.48
CA ILE A 196 28.93 -4.95 15.14
C ILE A 196 28.24 -4.27 16.34
N ALA A 197 27.37 -5.01 17.03
CA ALA A 197 26.67 -4.49 18.20
C ALA A 197 27.57 -4.22 19.41
N VAL A 198 28.52 -5.11 19.72
CA VAL A 198 29.49 -4.90 20.81
C VAL A 198 30.32 -3.65 20.55
N VAL A 199 30.83 -3.49 19.32
CA VAL A 199 31.57 -2.29 18.91
C VAL A 199 30.66 -1.07 19.02
N GLY A 200 29.41 -1.17 18.55
CA GLY A 200 28.43 -0.09 18.62
C GLY A 200 28.16 0.37 20.05
N TRP A 201 27.92 -0.58 20.97
CA TRP A 201 27.72 -0.31 22.38
C TRP A 201 28.93 0.35 23.03
N TYR A 202 30.14 -0.18 22.80
CA TYR A 202 31.38 0.40 23.32
C TYR A 202 31.57 1.85 22.86
N VAL A 203 31.39 2.12 21.57
CA VAL A 203 31.50 3.48 21.02
C VAL A 203 30.44 4.41 21.62
N ARG A 204 29.20 3.93 21.84
CA ARG A 204 28.10 4.71 22.41
C ARG A 204 28.35 5.11 23.88
N THR A 205 28.94 4.21 24.67
CA THR A 205 29.28 4.50 26.07
C THR A 205 30.39 5.58 26.22
N GLY A 206 31.15 5.85 25.17
CA GLY A 206 32.18 6.88 25.17
C GLY A 206 31.70 8.31 24.87
N VAL A 207 30.42 8.53 24.54
CA VAL A 207 29.92 9.86 24.11
C VAL A 207 29.17 10.58 25.23
N PRO A 208 29.46 11.87 25.49
CA PRO A 208 28.70 12.68 26.44
C PRO A 208 27.24 12.86 26.00
N GLU A 209 26.37 13.19 26.95
CA GLU A 209 24.94 13.48 26.69
C GLU A 209 24.77 14.75 25.84
N SER A 210 23.63 14.88 25.15
CA SER A 210 23.35 16.05 24.30
C SER A 210 23.44 17.34 25.10
N PRO A 211 24.24 18.34 24.64
CA PRO A 211 24.33 19.64 25.29
C PRO A 211 22.96 20.31 25.46
N ALA A 212 22.06 20.10 24.49
CA ALA A 212 20.72 20.67 24.52
C ALA A 212 19.77 19.95 25.49
N PHE A 213 20.04 18.68 25.80
CA PHE A 213 19.32 17.93 26.83
C PHE A 213 19.81 18.35 28.23
N GLU A 214 21.13 18.46 28.41
CA GLU A 214 21.73 18.88 29.69
C GLU A 214 21.29 20.30 30.10
N THR A 215 21.18 21.24 29.17
CA THR A 215 20.69 22.59 29.50
C THR A 215 19.24 22.59 30.00
N ILE A 216 18.37 21.77 29.42
CA ILE A 216 16.96 21.66 29.84
C ILE A 216 16.85 20.91 31.18
N ARG A 217 17.65 19.86 31.36
CA ARG A 217 17.75 19.11 32.61
C ARG A 217 18.17 20.00 33.77
N LEU A 218 19.22 20.79 33.58
CA LEU A 218 19.70 21.75 34.59
C LEU A 218 18.68 22.86 34.87
N ALA A 219 17.89 23.26 33.88
CA ALA A 219 16.81 24.22 34.04
C ALA A 219 15.53 23.63 34.67
N GLY A 220 15.49 22.34 35.01
CA GLY A 220 14.32 21.67 35.55
C GLY A 220 13.14 21.54 34.56
N GLY A 221 13.38 21.77 33.27
CA GLY A 221 12.37 21.84 32.22
C GLY A 221 12.05 20.51 31.53
N LEU A 222 12.36 19.38 32.16
CA LEU A 222 12.06 18.06 31.60
C LEU A 222 10.54 17.85 31.57
N ALA A 223 10.01 17.42 30.43
CA ALA A 223 8.59 17.12 30.30
C ALA A 223 8.24 15.90 31.18
N SER A 224 7.19 16.02 31.99
CA SER A 224 6.71 14.91 32.84
C SER A 224 6.00 13.82 32.04
N SER A 225 5.44 14.16 30.86
CA SER A 225 4.71 13.22 30.01
C SER A 225 4.91 13.49 28.50
N PRO A 226 6.15 13.38 27.97
CA PRO A 226 6.51 13.80 26.61
C PRO A 226 5.70 13.10 25.51
N VAL A 227 5.38 11.81 25.65
CA VAL A 227 4.58 11.08 24.65
C VAL A 227 3.15 11.60 24.60
N ARG A 228 2.52 11.84 25.76
CA ARG A 228 1.17 12.45 25.82
C ARG A 228 1.20 13.85 25.21
N ASP A 229 2.23 14.64 25.51
CA ASP A 229 2.36 16.01 25.01
C ASP A 229 2.53 16.05 23.49
N VAL A 230 3.21 15.07 22.91
CA VAL A 230 3.29 14.90 21.46
C VAL A 230 1.90 14.71 20.84
N PHE A 231 1.07 13.86 21.47
CA PHE A 231 -0.30 13.58 21.03
C PHE A 231 -1.33 14.63 21.46
N THR A 232 -0.99 15.67 22.21
CA THR A 232 -1.93 16.74 22.60
C THR A 232 -1.52 18.09 22.04
N THR A 233 -0.25 18.46 22.17
CA THR A 233 0.29 19.78 21.80
C THR A 233 1.00 19.79 20.44
N GLN A 234 1.63 18.68 20.04
CA GLN A 234 2.45 18.62 18.80
C GLN A 234 1.80 17.84 17.65
N ARG A 235 0.49 17.59 17.69
CA ARG A 235 -0.23 16.83 16.64
C ARG A 235 0.08 17.30 15.23
N LEU A 236 0.12 18.61 15.01
CA LEU A 236 0.41 19.19 13.70
C LEU A 236 1.85 18.92 13.23
N ALA A 237 2.83 18.98 14.14
CA ALA A 237 4.22 18.67 13.83
C ALA A 237 4.37 17.18 13.49
N VAL A 238 3.71 16.29 14.23
CA VAL A 238 3.63 14.85 13.93
C VAL A 238 3.04 14.61 12.54
N THR A 239 1.89 15.23 12.20
CA THR A 239 1.28 15.09 10.87
C THR A 239 2.21 15.55 9.75
N LYS A 240 2.97 16.64 9.97
CA LYS A 240 3.98 17.11 9.00
C LYS A 240 5.09 16.09 8.80
N VAL A 241 5.61 15.49 9.88
CA VAL A 241 6.62 14.42 9.79
C VAL A 241 6.06 13.23 9.03
N VAL A 242 4.85 12.76 9.36
CA VAL A 242 4.21 11.64 8.66
C VAL A 242 4.11 11.91 7.16
N GLY A 243 3.73 13.12 6.75
CA GLY A 243 3.67 13.52 5.34
C GLY A 243 5.04 13.58 4.65
N LEU A 244 6.08 14.06 5.34
CA LEU A 244 7.45 14.07 4.81
C LEU A 244 8.02 12.63 4.71
N VAL A 245 7.70 11.78 5.68
CA VAL A 245 8.10 10.37 5.68
C VAL A 245 7.42 9.60 4.57
N TRP A 246 6.22 9.98 4.15
CA TRP A 246 5.55 9.34 3.03
C TRP A 246 6.44 9.37 1.79
N LEU A 247 6.90 10.53 1.33
CA LEU A 247 7.78 10.58 0.16
C LEU A 247 9.14 9.92 0.44
N HIS A 248 9.71 10.12 1.64
CA HIS A 248 10.97 9.47 2.04
C HIS A 248 10.88 7.93 1.89
N GLY A 249 9.83 7.33 2.45
CA GLY A 249 9.60 5.89 2.44
C GLY A 249 9.23 5.38 1.06
N VAL A 250 8.23 5.99 0.41
CA VAL A 250 7.76 5.53 -0.91
C VAL A 250 8.86 5.63 -1.96
N ALA A 251 9.60 6.74 -2.02
CA ALA A 251 10.68 6.87 -2.98
C ALA A 251 11.76 5.82 -2.75
N PHE A 252 12.11 5.52 -1.49
CA PHE A 252 13.09 4.49 -1.17
C PHE A 252 12.60 3.08 -1.55
N TYR A 253 11.46 2.65 -1.00
CA TYR A 253 10.97 1.28 -1.20
C TYR A 253 10.55 1.02 -2.65
N LEU A 254 9.97 1.98 -3.36
CA LEU A 254 9.63 1.77 -4.77
C LEU A 254 10.87 1.72 -5.65
N LEU A 255 11.83 2.63 -5.47
CA LEU A 255 12.98 2.74 -6.36
C LEU A 255 14.04 1.66 -6.10
N TYR A 256 14.24 1.25 -4.85
CA TYR A 256 15.32 0.33 -4.51
C TYR A 256 14.86 -1.08 -4.20
N VAL A 257 13.61 -1.29 -3.75
CA VAL A 257 13.11 -2.63 -3.44
C VAL A 257 12.19 -3.16 -4.54
N TYR A 258 11.19 -2.38 -4.95
CA TYR A 258 10.21 -2.84 -5.93
C TYR A 258 10.71 -2.78 -7.38
N LEU A 259 11.49 -1.75 -7.74
CA LEU A 259 11.93 -1.52 -9.12
C LEU A 259 12.67 -2.73 -9.70
N THR A 260 13.50 -3.42 -8.91
CA THR A 260 14.24 -4.60 -9.37
C THR A 260 13.30 -5.70 -9.84
N THR A 261 12.24 -5.97 -9.07
CA THR A 261 11.20 -6.94 -9.41
C THR A 261 10.46 -6.51 -10.68
N TYR A 262 10.08 -5.24 -10.76
CA TYR A 262 9.38 -4.70 -11.94
C TYR A 262 10.23 -4.81 -13.21
N LEU A 263 11.49 -4.44 -13.18
CA LEU A 263 12.36 -4.46 -14.37
C LEU A 263 12.55 -5.85 -14.91
N VAL A 264 12.71 -6.86 -14.05
CA VAL A 264 12.85 -8.26 -14.50
C VAL A 264 11.59 -8.77 -15.19
N THR A 265 10.41 -8.27 -14.80
CA THR A 265 9.15 -8.61 -15.46
C THR A 265 8.86 -7.78 -16.72
N ALA A 266 9.34 -6.53 -16.77
CA ALA A 266 9.01 -5.58 -17.83
C ALA A 266 10.08 -5.49 -18.93
N THR A 267 11.26 -6.05 -18.71
CA THR A 267 12.42 -6.00 -19.61
C THR A 267 12.96 -7.41 -19.85
N THR A 268 13.72 -7.59 -20.93
CA THR A 268 14.43 -8.85 -21.22
C THR A 268 15.80 -8.93 -20.52
N VAL A 269 16.11 -7.94 -19.67
CA VAL A 269 17.42 -7.83 -19.00
C VAL A 269 17.52 -8.90 -17.90
N PRO A 270 18.66 -9.63 -17.81
CA PRO A 270 18.86 -10.64 -16.77
C PRO A 270 18.75 -10.04 -15.35
N LEU A 271 18.16 -10.81 -14.42
CA LEU A 271 18.03 -10.45 -13.01
C LEU A 271 19.37 -10.01 -12.39
N ALA A 272 20.46 -10.72 -12.69
CA ALA A 272 21.79 -10.38 -12.19
C ALA A 272 22.20 -8.95 -12.57
N THR A 273 21.96 -8.53 -13.82
CA THR A 273 22.28 -7.19 -14.30
C THR A 273 21.43 -6.13 -13.59
N VAL A 274 20.14 -6.38 -13.39
CA VAL A 274 19.23 -5.48 -12.68
C VAL A 274 19.64 -5.32 -11.21
N LEU A 275 20.07 -6.40 -10.55
CA LEU A 275 20.56 -6.37 -9.17
C LEU A 275 21.89 -5.60 -9.04
N VAL A 276 22.82 -5.79 -9.99
CA VAL A 276 24.08 -5.03 -10.04
C VAL A 276 23.81 -3.53 -10.22
N LEU A 277 22.93 -3.17 -11.16
CA LEU A 277 22.49 -1.81 -11.38
C LEU A 277 21.92 -1.19 -10.09
N ASN A 278 20.98 -1.89 -9.44
CA ASN A 278 20.35 -1.43 -8.21
C ASN A 278 21.34 -1.26 -7.06
N THR A 279 22.24 -2.22 -6.88
CA THR A 279 23.31 -2.15 -5.86
C THR A 279 24.25 -0.97 -6.13
N GLY A 280 24.60 -0.72 -7.40
CA GLY A 280 25.37 0.45 -7.81
C GLY A 280 24.67 1.76 -7.47
N CYS A 281 23.37 1.87 -7.74
CA CYS A 281 22.57 3.04 -7.39
C CYS A 281 22.38 3.21 -5.87
N MET A 282 22.22 2.14 -5.08
CA MET A 282 22.19 2.23 -3.62
C MET A 282 23.53 2.70 -3.04
N THR A 283 24.65 2.28 -3.65
CA THR A 283 25.99 2.74 -3.30
C THR A 283 26.14 4.23 -3.64
N LEU A 284 25.69 4.65 -4.83
CA LEU A 284 25.65 6.05 -5.22
C LEU A 284 24.80 6.88 -4.26
N LEU A 285 23.62 6.38 -3.85
CA LEU A 285 22.75 7.03 -2.88
C LEU A 285 23.50 7.27 -1.56
N ALA A 286 24.17 6.25 -1.03
CA ALA A 286 24.95 6.37 0.20
C ALA A 286 25.99 7.49 0.10
N LEU A 287 26.72 7.59 -1.02
CA LEU A 287 27.71 8.64 -1.23
C LEU A 287 27.08 10.04 -1.35
N LEU A 288 25.92 10.14 -1.99
CA LEU A 288 25.24 11.42 -2.24
C LEU A 288 24.54 11.98 -0.99
N ILE A 289 24.05 11.14 -0.08
CA ILE A 289 23.31 11.60 1.13
C ILE A 289 24.12 12.63 1.95
N PRO A 290 25.38 12.36 2.35
CA PRO A 290 26.19 13.34 3.06
C PRO A 290 26.51 14.60 2.26
N LEU A 291 26.71 14.45 0.95
CA LEU A 291 26.99 15.59 0.06
C LEU A 291 25.78 16.53 -0.03
N MET A 292 24.58 15.97 -0.16
CA MET A 292 23.33 16.75 -0.21
C MET A 292 22.99 17.36 1.16
N GLY A 293 23.31 16.68 2.27
CA GLY A 293 23.21 17.26 3.61
C GLY A 293 24.17 18.44 3.82
N ALA A 294 25.41 18.35 3.34
CA ALA A 294 26.35 19.48 3.39
C ALA A 294 25.95 20.63 2.46
N TRP A 295 25.34 20.33 1.33
CA TRP A 295 24.82 21.35 0.41
C TRP A 295 23.61 22.09 1.03
N SER A 296 22.72 21.36 1.70
CA SER A 296 21.57 21.95 2.39
C SER A 296 21.97 22.88 3.53
N ASP A 297 23.12 22.65 4.16
CA ASP A 297 23.65 23.57 5.18
C ASP A 297 24.02 24.95 4.61
N ARG A 298 24.32 25.06 3.31
CA ARG A 298 24.68 26.35 2.67
C ARG A 298 23.46 27.16 2.22
N ILE A 299 22.43 26.49 1.72
CA ILE A 299 21.25 27.15 1.10
C ILE A 299 19.97 27.00 1.94
N GLY A 300 20.02 26.25 3.04
CA GLY A 300 18.89 25.88 3.88
C GLY A 300 18.35 24.48 3.55
N GLN A 301 17.62 23.88 4.51
CA GLN A 301 17.08 22.52 4.36
C GLN A 301 15.93 22.42 3.35
N ALA A 302 15.12 23.47 3.22
CA ALA A 302 13.90 23.44 2.41
C ALA A 302 14.14 23.38 0.89
N PRO A 303 15.07 24.14 0.28
CA PRO A 303 15.25 24.10 -1.17
C PRO A 303 15.67 22.72 -1.72
N PRO A 304 16.66 22.00 -1.16
CA PRO A 304 17.00 20.65 -1.63
C PRO A 304 15.84 19.66 -1.46
N LEU A 305 15.10 19.72 -0.35
CA LEU A 305 13.90 18.91 -0.12
C LEU A 305 12.85 19.16 -1.21
N MET A 306 12.59 20.42 -1.57
CA MET A 306 11.64 20.76 -2.63
C MET A 306 12.13 20.33 -4.01
N MET A 307 13.44 20.47 -4.29
CA MET A 307 14.03 20.02 -5.54
C MET A 307 13.92 18.50 -5.70
N GLY A 308 14.25 17.74 -4.67
CA GLY A 308 14.10 16.28 -4.67
C GLY A 308 12.63 15.88 -4.87
N ALA A 309 11.72 16.47 -4.10
CA ALA A 309 10.28 16.15 -4.21
C ALA A 309 9.68 16.51 -5.57
N THR A 310 9.99 17.69 -6.09
CA THR A 310 9.47 18.16 -7.39
C THR A 310 10.12 17.37 -8.53
N GLY A 311 11.42 17.12 -8.45
CA GLY A 311 12.14 16.33 -9.43
C GLY A 311 11.62 14.90 -9.49
N ILE A 312 11.40 14.24 -8.35
CA ILE A 312 10.78 12.91 -8.31
C ILE A 312 9.39 12.97 -8.96
N ALA A 313 8.56 13.94 -8.61
CA ALA A 313 7.21 14.06 -9.18
C ALA A 313 7.21 14.26 -10.71
N LEU A 314 8.10 15.09 -11.25
CA LEU A 314 8.14 15.44 -12.67
C LEU A 314 8.92 14.43 -13.53
N LEU A 315 10.07 13.96 -13.03
CA LEU A 315 11.02 13.15 -13.80
C LEU A 315 10.84 11.65 -13.62
N SER A 316 10.01 11.19 -12.66
CA SER A 316 9.70 9.75 -12.54
C SER A 316 9.16 9.18 -13.85
N TYR A 317 8.20 9.85 -14.48
CA TYR A 317 7.60 9.35 -15.73
C TYR A 317 8.61 9.14 -16.87
N PRO A 318 9.38 10.16 -17.31
CA PRO A 318 10.36 9.96 -18.39
C PRO A 318 11.47 8.96 -17.99
N CYS A 319 11.88 8.92 -16.73
CA CYS A 319 12.86 7.93 -16.27
C CYS A 319 12.31 6.51 -16.37
N PHE A 320 11.02 6.28 -16.09
CA PHE A 320 10.42 4.95 -16.25
C PHE A 320 10.40 4.48 -17.71
N LEU A 321 10.23 5.38 -18.69
CA LEU A 321 10.32 5.04 -20.11
C LEU A 321 11.73 4.59 -20.51
N TRP A 322 12.76 5.22 -19.96
CA TRP A 322 14.16 4.84 -20.16
C TRP A 322 14.54 3.57 -19.40
N LEU A 323 13.91 3.31 -18.26
CA LEU A 323 14.13 2.09 -17.49
C LEU A 323 13.54 0.85 -18.19
N THR A 324 12.48 1.01 -18.98
CA THR A 324 11.86 -0.09 -19.73
C THR A 324 12.35 -0.21 -21.18
N SER A 325 13.37 0.55 -21.60
CA SER A 325 13.82 0.57 -23.00
C SER A 325 14.70 -0.62 -23.40
N ASN A 326 14.98 -1.57 -22.49
CA ASN A 326 15.96 -2.66 -22.65
C ASN A 326 17.40 -2.20 -23.00
N ASP A 327 17.68 -0.89 -22.87
CA ASP A 327 18.96 -0.27 -23.21
C ASP A 327 19.71 0.09 -21.92
N LEU A 328 20.73 -0.70 -21.59
CA LEU A 328 21.40 -0.66 -20.29
C LEU A 328 21.97 0.73 -19.93
N PRO A 329 22.67 1.46 -20.82
CA PRO A 329 23.06 2.85 -20.59
C PRO A 329 21.89 3.79 -20.21
N ARG A 330 20.74 3.68 -20.87
CA ARG A 330 19.55 4.50 -20.55
C ARG A 330 18.96 4.13 -19.19
N MET A 331 18.94 2.84 -18.87
CA MET A 331 18.50 2.35 -17.56
C MET A 331 19.41 2.87 -16.44
N ILE A 332 20.73 2.80 -16.63
CA ILE A 332 21.72 3.35 -15.69
C ILE A 332 21.50 4.85 -15.50
N ALA A 333 21.40 5.62 -16.59
CA ALA A 333 21.21 7.06 -16.53
C ALA A 333 19.90 7.44 -15.81
N ALA A 334 18.81 6.74 -16.11
CA ALA A 334 17.51 6.99 -15.49
C ALA A 334 17.50 6.67 -13.99
N GLN A 335 18.03 5.51 -13.58
CA GLN A 335 18.08 5.14 -12.17
C GLN A 335 19.05 6.02 -11.38
N ALA A 336 20.19 6.40 -11.97
CA ALA A 336 21.14 7.33 -11.36
C ALA A 336 20.54 8.74 -11.18
N LEU A 337 19.77 9.22 -12.16
CA LEU A 337 19.07 10.51 -12.06
C LEU A 337 18.02 10.48 -10.94
N LEU A 338 17.20 9.43 -10.87
CA LEU A 338 16.24 9.27 -9.77
C LEU A 338 16.95 9.15 -8.42
N THR A 339 18.09 8.45 -8.37
CA THR A 339 18.93 8.33 -7.17
C THR A 339 19.41 9.69 -6.69
N LEU A 340 19.87 10.56 -7.58
CA LEU A 340 20.29 11.92 -7.25
C LEU A 340 19.13 12.72 -6.63
N LEU A 341 17.93 12.62 -7.20
CA LEU A 341 16.75 13.33 -6.69
C LEU A 341 16.31 12.81 -5.32
N VAL A 342 16.40 11.50 -5.09
CA VAL A 342 16.17 10.89 -3.78
C VAL A 342 17.23 11.35 -2.78
N ALA A 343 18.50 11.45 -3.17
CA ALA A 343 19.56 11.95 -2.30
C ALA A 343 19.33 13.42 -1.91
N CYS A 344 18.89 14.27 -2.83
CA CYS A 344 18.49 15.66 -2.56
C CYS A 344 17.39 15.74 -1.50
N TYR A 345 16.50 14.74 -1.44
CA TYR A 345 15.43 14.66 -0.46
C TYR A 345 15.89 14.08 0.89
N MET A 346 16.63 12.96 0.86
CA MET A 346 17.05 12.22 2.07
C MET A 346 18.17 12.92 2.84
N GLY A 347 19.10 13.61 2.17
CA GLY A 347 20.22 14.32 2.82
C GLY A 347 19.77 15.34 3.87
N PRO A 348 18.92 16.33 3.52
CA PRO A 348 18.43 17.35 4.45
C PRO A 348 17.36 16.83 5.44
N PHE A 349 16.80 15.64 5.19
CA PHE A 349 15.55 15.18 5.79
C PHE A 349 15.56 15.26 7.32
N PHE A 350 16.53 14.61 7.97
CA PHE A 350 16.59 14.51 9.44
C PHE A 350 16.81 15.86 10.12
N ALA A 351 17.56 16.76 9.49
CA ALA A 351 17.74 18.11 9.99
C ALA A 351 16.42 18.91 9.91
N ALA A 352 15.68 18.79 8.80
CA ALA A 352 14.42 19.50 8.61
C ALA A 352 13.33 19.04 9.60
N VAL A 353 13.21 17.73 9.84
CA VAL A 353 12.19 17.18 10.76
C VAL A 353 12.55 17.41 12.22
N ALA A 354 13.85 17.39 12.59
CA ALA A 354 14.29 17.70 13.94
C ALA A 354 13.95 19.16 14.33
N GLU A 355 14.01 20.10 13.38
CA GLU A 355 13.65 21.50 13.60
C GLU A 355 12.15 21.75 13.77
N LEU A 356 11.28 20.78 13.47
CA LEU A 356 9.83 20.92 13.64
C LEU A 356 9.40 20.88 15.12
N PHE A 357 10.24 20.31 15.99
CA PHE A 357 9.90 20.10 17.39
C PHE A 357 10.79 20.94 18.33
N PRO A 358 10.20 21.48 19.42
CA PRO A 358 10.96 22.00 20.54
C PRO A 358 11.90 20.94 21.11
N THR A 359 13.09 21.34 21.56
CA THR A 359 14.12 20.41 22.06
C THR A 359 13.60 19.47 23.15
N ALA A 360 12.70 19.94 24.03
CA ALA A 360 12.15 19.17 25.15
C ALA A 360 11.25 17.98 24.73
N GLN A 361 10.69 18.00 23.51
CA GLN A 361 9.79 16.95 23.00
C GLN A 361 10.27 16.39 21.66
N ARG A 362 11.49 16.77 21.24
CA ARG A 362 12.00 16.47 19.90
C ARG A 362 12.20 14.98 19.68
N TYR A 363 12.72 14.27 20.66
CA TYR A 363 13.01 12.85 20.51
C TYR A 363 11.72 12.06 20.37
N SER A 364 10.76 12.24 21.29
CA SER A 364 9.46 11.57 21.24
C SER A 364 8.67 11.96 19.99
N GLY A 365 8.62 13.25 19.67
CA GLY A 365 7.86 13.76 18.52
C GLY A 365 8.38 13.22 17.18
N LEU A 366 9.70 13.22 17.00
CA LEU A 366 10.32 12.67 15.80
C LEU A 366 10.16 11.15 15.72
N SER A 367 10.41 10.43 16.82
CA SER A 367 10.35 8.97 16.82
C SER A 367 8.93 8.46 16.54
N VAL A 368 7.92 9.03 17.19
CA VAL A 368 6.52 8.66 16.96
C VAL A 368 6.07 9.03 15.54
N GLY A 369 6.31 10.28 15.10
CA GLY A 369 5.90 10.72 13.77
C GLY A 369 6.58 9.94 12.65
N TYR A 370 7.87 9.65 12.80
CA TYR A 370 8.61 8.88 11.80
C TYR A 370 8.12 7.45 11.69
N ASN A 371 7.98 6.75 12.83
CA ASN A 371 7.62 5.33 12.80
C ASN A 371 6.16 5.10 12.44
N ILE A 372 5.24 6.04 12.74
CA ILE A 372 3.87 5.99 12.19
C ILE A 372 3.93 6.12 10.66
N GLY A 373 4.65 7.10 10.12
CA GLY A 373 4.79 7.27 8.68
C GLY A 373 5.47 6.07 8.01
N ALA A 374 6.52 5.52 8.62
CA ALA A 374 7.25 4.37 8.10
C ALA A 374 6.42 3.09 8.15
N ALA A 375 5.60 2.88 9.18
CA ALA A 375 4.68 1.76 9.27
C ALA A 375 3.54 1.88 8.22
N LEU A 376 2.95 3.07 8.08
CA LEU A 376 1.82 3.29 7.17
C LEU A 376 2.21 3.30 5.71
N PHE A 377 3.37 3.87 5.35
CA PHE A 377 3.77 4.11 3.96
C PHE A 377 5.03 3.38 3.54
N GLY A 378 5.94 3.05 4.48
CA GLY A 378 7.16 2.33 4.17
C GLY A 378 6.88 0.85 3.89
N GLY A 379 6.34 0.15 4.89
CA GLY A 379 6.10 -1.30 4.81
C GLY A 379 5.00 -1.70 3.82
N THR A 380 4.00 -0.84 3.59
CA THR A 380 2.85 -1.13 2.72
C THR A 380 3.08 -0.75 1.25
N ALA A 381 4.06 0.10 0.94
CA ALA A 381 4.27 0.60 -0.42
C ALA A 381 4.56 -0.51 -1.45
N PRO A 382 5.43 -1.51 -1.18
CA PRO A 382 5.64 -2.61 -2.12
C PRO A 382 4.38 -3.46 -2.34
N LEU A 383 3.58 -3.68 -1.30
CA LEU A 383 2.32 -4.42 -1.40
C LEU A 383 1.32 -3.67 -2.30
N ILE A 384 1.14 -2.37 -2.06
CA ILE A 384 0.25 -1.53 -2.86
C ILE A 384 0.74 -1.47 -4.32
N ALA A 385 2.06 -1.31 -4.55
CA ALA A 385 2.62 -1.33 -5.89
C ALA A 385 2.38 -2.66 -6.61
N THR A 386 2.57 -3.78 -5.90
CA THR A 386 2.35 -5.13 -6.45
C THR A 386 0.88 -5.40 -6.76
N LEU A 387 -0.06 -4.83 -6.00
CA LEU A 387 -1.50 -4.94 -6.31
C LEU A 387 -1.91 -4.08 -7.51
N LEU A 388 -1.21 -2.97 -7.73
CA LEU A 388 -1.58 -2.00 -8.75
C LEU A 388 -0.91 -2.22 -10.10
N VAL A 389 0.32 -2.74 -10.16
CA VAL A 389 1.06 -2.95 -11.43
C VAL A 389 0.45 -4.04 -12.33
N PRO A 390 -0.06 -5.17 -11.82
CA PRO A 390 -0.76 -6.16 -12.65
C PRO A 390 -2.07 -5.62 -13.23
N ARG A 391 -2.71 -4.65 -12.57
CA ARG A 391 -4.01 -4.07 -12.95
C ARG A 391 -3.90 -2.84 -13.86
N HIS A 392 -2.75 -2.19 -13.85
CA HIS A 392 -2.45 -1.00 -14.62
C HIS A 392 -1.03 -1.11 -15.15
N HIS A 393 -0.87 -1.51 -16.42
CA HIS A 393 0.42 -1.39 -17.10
C HIS A 393 0.99 0.02 -16.84
N THR A 394 2.03 0.08 -16.01
CA THR A 394 2.83 1.27 -15.68
C THR A 394 2.11 2.43 -14.96
N HIS A 395 0.78 2.56 -14.90
CA HIS A 395 0.11 3.82 -14.48
C HIS A 395 0.01 4.13 -12.98
N ALA A 396 0.06 3.12 -12.12
CA ALA A 396 -0.23 3.31 -10.71
C ALA A 396 0.98 3.73 -9.85
N SER A 397 2.18 3.23 -10.18
CA SER A 397 3.43 3.76 -9.61
C SER A 397 3.62 5.25 -9.96
N LYS A 398 3.14 5.68 -11.14
CA LYS A 398 3.15 7.08 -11.60
C LYS A 398 2.32 8.00 -10.69
N GLN A 399 1.15 7.55 -10.23
CA GLN A 399 0.23 8.36 -9.41
C GLN A 399 0.64 8.41 -7.93
N MET A 400 1.21 7.34 -7.37
CA MET A 400 1.70 7.32 -5.99
C MET A 400 2.89 8.27 -5.76
N ALA A 401 3.85 8.29 -6.69
CA ALA A 401 4.99 9.22 -6.61
C ALA A 401 4.55 10.69 -6.78
N GLY A 402 3.60 10.95 -7.68
CA GLY A 402 3.05 12.29 -7.91
C GLY A 402 2.27 12.85 -6.72
N THR A 403 1.38 12.05 -6.13
CA THR A 403 0.57 12.46 -4.96
C THR A 403 1.43 12.65 -3.70
N ALA A 404 2.40 11.77 -3.45
CA ALA A 404 3.36 11.93 -2.36
C ALA A 404 4.23 13.21 -2.55
N GLY A 405 4.62 13.51 -3.79
CA GLY A 405 5.29 14.76 -4.16
C GLY A 405 4.44 16.00 -3.88
N SER A 406 3.17 16.01 -4.32
CA SER A 406 2.25 17.15 -4.10
C SER A 406 1.97 17.42 -2.61
N ILE A 407 1.79 16.36 -1.81
CA ILE A 407 1.53 16.48 -0.37
C ILE A 407 2.78 16.96 0.38
N THR A 408 3.96 16.51 -0.05
CA THR A 408 5.25 16.99 0.46
C THR A 408 5.46 18.46 0.13
N ILE A 409 5.16 18.89 -1.09
CA ILE A 409 5.25 20.29 -1.52
C ILE A 409 4.28 21.17 -0.70
N TRP A 410 3.06 20.70 -0.44
CA TRP A 410 2.11 21.39 0.42
C TRP A 410 2.63 21.54 1.86
N ALA A 411 3.16 20.45 2.45
CA ALA A 411 3.72 20.46 3.80
C ALA A 411 4.90 21.43 3.93
N ILE A 412 5.79 21.49 2.92
CA ILE A 412 6.94 22.39 2.91
C ILE A 412 6.50 23.86 2.72
N LYS A 413 5.60 24.16 1.77
CA LYS A 413 5.11 25.53 1.52
C LYS A 413 4.40 26.12 2.76
N LYS A 414 3.60 25.32 3.46
CA LYS A 414 2.90 25.76 4.68
C LYS A 414 3.87 26.01 5.84
N ASN A 415 4.98 25.28 5.90
CA ASN A 415 6.02 25.48 6.91
C ASN A 415 6.91 26.70 6.62
N ALA A 416 7.19 26.99 5.34
CA ALA A 416 7.84 28.22 4.91
C ALA A 416 6.97 29.46 5.24
N ALA A 417 5.66 29.40 4.98
CA ALA A 417 4.71 30.46 5.34
C ALA A 417 4.67 30.73 6.86
N ALA A 418 4.73 29.67 7.69
CA ALA A 418 4.78 29.79 9.14
C ALA A 418 6.10 30.43 9.65
N ARG A 419 7.24 30.19 8.99
CA ARG A 419 8.52 30.86 9.32
C ARG A 419 8.52 32.34 8.95
N THR A 420 7.85 32.72 7.85
CA THR A 420 7.68 34.13 7.46
C THR A 420 6.74 34.87 8.40
N CYS A 421 5.62 34.25 8.80
CA CYS A 421 4.71 34.81 9.81
C CYS A 421 5.35 34.87 11.20
N GLY A 422 6.11 33.85 11.63
CA GLY A 422 6.80 33.85 12.91
C GLY A 422 7.85 34.97 13.07
N ARG A 423 8.53 35.35 11.98
CA ARG A 423 9.43 36.52 11.95
C ARG A 423 8.70 37.86 12.04
N ILE A 424 7.47 37.94 11.54
CA ILE A 424 6.62 39.14 11.64
C ILE A 424 5.94 39.23 13.01
N ILE A 425 5.57 38.09 13.59
CA ILE A 425 4.92 38.00 14.91
C ILE A 425 5.93 38.20 16.06
N GLN A 426 7.22 37.88 15.88
CA GLN A 426 8.26 38.25 16.85
C GLN A 426 8.48 39.78 16.99
N ALA A 427 7.87 40.60 16.13
CA ALA A 427 7.89 42.06 16.25
C ALA A 427 6.69 42.66 17.01
N MET A 428 5.71 41.85 17.44
CA MET A 428 4.56 42.36 18.23
C MET A 428 4.22 41.40 19.38
N SER A 429 4.24 41.93 20.60
CA SER A 429 3.98 41.21 21.83
C SER A 429 2.50 40.87 22.01
N THR A 430 2.29 39.69 22.63
CA THR A 430 1.06 39.09 23.20
C THR A 430 0.24 38.13 22.32
N PRO A 431 -0.29 37.04 22.93
CA PRO A 431 -0.82 35.90 22.21
C PRO A 431 -2.34 36.01 22.03
N ARG A 432 -2.82 35.88 20.79
CA ARG A 432 -4.22 35.57 20.54
C ARG A 432 -4.32 34.23 19.83
N ALA A 433 -5.04 33.32 20.48
CA ALA A 433 -5.50 32.07 19.91
C ALA A 433 -6.35 32.39 18.67
N GLU A 434 -5.83 32.10 17.48
CA GLU A 434 -6.63 32.09 16.27
C GLU A 434 -7.09 30.66 15.97
N ASN A 435 -8.40 30.54 15.78
CA ASN A 435 -9.08 29.35 15.31
C ASN A 435 -8.59 28.98 13.91
N TRP A 436 -7.78 27.93 13.79
CA TRP A 436 -7.34 27.42 12.48
C TRP A 436 -8.02 26.10 12.17
N THR A 437 -8.87 26.16 11.15
CA THR A 437 -9.72 25.09 10.64
C THR A 437 -8.90 23.83 10.32
N LEU A 438 -9.41 22.71 10.83
CA LEU A 438 -8.98 21.35 10.52
C LEU A 438 -8.88 21.15 9.00
N LEU A 439 -8.04 20.20 8.57
CA LEU A 439 -8.16 19.57 7.24
C LEU A 439 -9.66 19.36 6.95
N PRO A 440 -10.20 19.80 5.79
CA PRO A 440 -11.57 19.48 5.47
C PRO A 440 -11.70 17.95 5.57
N PRO A 441 -12.67 17.42 6.34
CA PRO A 441 -12.89 15.97 6.43
C PRO A 441 -12.99 15.34 5.04
N ARG A 442 -13.44 16.12 4.05
CA ARG A 442 -13.49 15.78 2.62
C ARG A 442 -12.14 15.47 1.97
N LEU A 443 -11.02 16.05 2.41
CA LEU A 443 -9.68 15.80 1.83
C LEU A 443 -9.02 14.57 2.42
N LEU A 444 -9.29 14.29 3.70
CA LEU A 444 -8.85 13.06 4.40
C LEU A 444 -9.74 11.86 4.03
N LEU A 445 -11.04 12.10 3.83
CA LEU A 445 -11.97 11.15 3.23
C LEU A 445 -11.72 10.98 1.73
N ALA A 446 -11.29 12.01 0.99
CA ALA A 446 -10.91 11.84 -0.41
C ALA A 446 -9.61 11.04 -0.57
N THR A 447 -8.63 11.18 0.33
CA THR A 447 -7.41 10.36 0.32
C THR A 447 -7.64 8.93 0.83
N LEU A 448 -8.54 8.73 1.80
CA LEU A 448 -8.99 7.39 2.22
C LEU A 448 -9.89 6.74 1.15
N ALA A 449 -10.79 7.49 0.51
CA ALA A 449 -11.60 7.01 -0.61
C ALA A 449 -10.75 6.71 -1.86
N TRP A 450 -9.65 7.43 -2.07
CA TRP A 450 -8.67 7.13 -3.13
C TRP A 450 -7.85 5.86 -2.84
N LEU A 451 -7.54 5.55 -1.58
CA LEU A 451 -6.90 4.29 -1.18
C LEU A 451 -7.78 3.05 -1.44
N PHE A 452 -9.10 3.25 -1.59
CA PHE A 452 -10.10 2.21 -1.89
C PHE A 452 -10.73 2.35 -3.27
N TRP A 453 -10.16 3.14 -4.19
CA TRP A 453 -10.66 3.29 -5.55
C TRP A 453 -9.79 2.50 -6.55
N PRO A 454 -10.09 1.23 -6.85
CA PRO A 454 -9.45 0.52 -7.93
C PRO A 454 -10.12 0.89 -9.25
N SER A 455 -9.47 1.73 -10.05
CA SER A 455 -9.86 1.95 -11.45
C SER A 455 -9.48 0.73 -12.29
N VAL A 456 -10.17 -0.40 -12.17
CA VAL A 456 -9.89 -1.58 -13.00
C VAL A 456 -10.14 -1.24 -14.48
N THR A 457 -9.11 -1.34 -15.32
CA THR A 457 -9.23 -1.41 -16.79
C THR A 457 -9.12 -2.86 -17.25
N GLN A 458 -10.09 -3.65 -16.83
CA GLN A 458 -10.86 -4.55 -17.69
C GLN A 458 -12.30 -4.04 -17.60
N ALA A 459 -13.19 -4.37 -18.53
CA ALA A 459 -14.58 -3.92 -18.46
C ALA A 459 -15.24 -4.45 -17.17
N VAL A 460 -15.10 -3.70 -16.08
CA VAL A 460 -15.80 -3.92 -14.83
C VAL A 460 -17.09 -3.15 -15.00
N ASP A 461 -18.16 -3.89 -15.19
CA ASP A 461 -19.48 -3.31 -15.12
C ASP A 461 -19.77 -3.07 -13.64
N TYR A 462 -19.86 -1.80 -13.26
CA TYR A 462 -20.15 -1.39 -11.89
C TYR A 462 -21.65 -1.33 -11.67
N GLY A 463 -22.17 -2.20 -10.80
CA GLY A 463 -23.45 -2.00 -10.14
C GLY A 463 -23.26 -1.27 -8.81
N ASN A 464 -24.33 -0.64 -8.29
CA ASN A 464 -24.30 0.05 -6.99
C ASN A 464 -23.93 -0.87 -5.80
N GLU A 465 -24.00 -2.20 -5.95
CA GLU A 465 -23.71 -3.17 -4.86
C GLU A 465 -22.82 -4.34 -5.30
N VAL A 466 -22.91 -4.77 -6.56
CA VAL A 466 -22.11 -5.86 -7.14
C VAL A 466 -21.21 -5.33 -8.26
N ALA A 467 -19.98 -5.82 -8.31
CA ALA A 467 -19.08 -5.66 -9.45
C ALA A 467 -18.65 -7.02 -9.99
N VAL A 468 -18.52 -7.14 -11.31
CA VAL A 468 -18.16 -8.38 -12.00
C VAL A 468 -17.06 -8.14 -13.03
N TRP A 469 -16.12 -9.08 -13.15
CA TRP A 469 -15.04 -9.05 -14.14
C TRP A 469 -14.52 -10.46 -14.45
N ILE A 470 -13.68 -10.59 -15.47
CA ILE A 470 -13.09 -11.87 -15.91
C ILE A 470 -11.60 -11.87 -15.63
N GLU A 471 -11.11 -12.82 -14.83
CA GLU A 471 -9.69 -12.91 -14.43
C GLU A 471 -9.19 -14.34 -14.66
N GLN A 472 -8.11 -14.50 -15.43
CA GLN A 472 -7.40 -15.79 -15.62
C GLN A 472 -8.31 -16.99 -16.00
N GLY A 473 -9.31 -16.77 -16.86
CA GLY A 473 -10.26 -17.82 -17.24
C GLY A 473 -11.31 -18.13 -16.17
N GLN A 474 -11.57 -17.19 -15.26
CA GLN A 474 -12.65 -17.28 -14.27
C GLN A 474 -13.54 -16.04 -14.36
N ALA A 475 -14.83 -16.21 -14.12
CA ALA A 475 -15.72 -15.09 -13.85
C ALA A 475 -15.71 -14.79 -12.36
N VAL A 476 -15.41 -13.54 -12.00
CA VAL A 476 -15.25 -13.09 -10.62
C VAL A 476 -16.28 -12.01 -10.31
N ALA A 477 -17.01 -12.19 -9.22
CA ALA A 477 -17.94 -11.22 -8.69
C ALA A 477 -17.52 -10.81 -7.27
N THR A 478 -17.76 -9.54 -6.93
CA THR A 478 -17.55 -9.04 -5.57
C THR A 478 -18.74 -8.21 -5.12
N SER A 479 -19.09 -8.34 -3.85
CA SER A 479 -19.99 -7.43 -3.15
C SER A 479 -19.48 -7.13 -1.75
N LEU A 480 -19.94 -6.04 -1.14
CA LEU A 480 -19.58 -5.67 0.24
C LEU A 480 -19.88 -6.77 1.27
N VAL A 481 -20.86 -7.63 0.98
CA VAL A 481 -21.33 -8.69 1.87
C VAL A 481 -20.68 -10.04 1.54
N SER A 482 -20.53 -10.39 0.26
CA SER A 482 -20.03 -11.71 -0.16
C SER A 482 -18.51 -11.82 -0.23
N GLY A 483 -17.80 -10.68 -0.31
CA GLY A 483 -16.40 -10.66 -0.69
C GLY A 483 -16.21 -11.16 -2.13
N ARG A 484 -15.02 -11.68 -2.45
CA ARG A 484 -14.68 -12.23 -3.77
C ARG A 484 -15.29 -13.62 -3.95
N ARG A 485 -16.04 -13.84 -5.03
CA ARG A 485 -16.57 -15.14 -5.45
C ARG A 485 -16.21 -15.40 -6.91
N GLU A 486 -15.69 -16.57 -7.19
CA GLU A 486 -15.22 -16.94 -8.54
C GLU A 486 -15.85 -18.25 -9.01
N ILE A 487 -16.06 -18.33 -10.33
CA ILE A 487 -16.51 -19.53 -11.03
C ILE A 487 -15.58 -19.78 -12.23
N PRO A 488 -15.02 -20.99 -12.38
CA PRO A 488 -14.10 -21.28 -13.47
C PRO A 488 -14.82 -21.34 -14.82
N LEU A 489 -14.19 -20.76 -15.85
CA LEU A 489 -14.59 -20.90 -17.25
C LEU A 489 -13.79 -22.03 -17.90
N ASP A 490 -14.43 -22.77 -18.82
CA ASP A 490 -13.75 -23.83 -19.57
C ASP A 490 -12.68 -23.24 -20.51
N ALA A 491 -11.65 -24.01 -20.85
CA ALA A 491 -10.53 -23.55 -21.70
C ALA A 491 -10.94 -23.09 -23.12
N GLN A 492 -12.12 -23.50 -23.60
CA GLN A 492 -12.70 -23.09 -24.89
C GLN A 492 -13.89 -22.12 -24.75
N GLU A 493 -14.25 -21.76 -23.51
CA GLU A 493 -15.39 -20.90 -23.22
C GLU A 493 -14.99 -19.42 -23.31
N THR A 494 -15.49 -18.74 -24.35
CA THR A 494 -15.30 -17.29 -24.54
C THR A 494 -16.45 -16.49 -23.91
N VAL A 495 -16.12 -15.37 -23.27
CA VAL A 495 -17.10 -14.44 -22.70
C VAL A 495 -17.58 -13.48 -23.79
N THR A 496 -18.87 -13.49 -24.07
CA THR A 496 -19.50 -12.63 -25.08
C THR A 496 -20.03 -11.32 -24.47
N GLY A 497 -20.18 -11.25 -23.15
CA GLY A 497 -20.22 -9.99 -22.42
C GLY A 497 -20.76 -10.08 -21.00
N SER A 498 -20.64 -8.99 -20.25
CA SER A 498 -20.98 -8.92 -18.82
C SER A 498 -21.86 -7.71 -18.48
N GLY A 499 -22.41 -7.67 -17.28
CA GLY A 499 -23.07 -6.49 -16.73
C GLY A 499 -23.37 -6.65 -15.25
N ALA A 500 -23.37 -5.55 -14.49
CA ALA A 500 -23.81 -5.52 -13.11
C ALA A 500 -24.69 -4.30 -12.83
N SER A 501 -25.72 -4.49 -12.00
CA SER A 501 -26.63 -3.43 -11.56
C SER A 501 -27.32 -3.84 -10.27
N GLY A 502 -27.35 -2.94 -9.28
CA GLY A 502 -27.88 -3.22 -7.94
C GLY A 502 -27.28 -4.50 -7.35
N ILE A 503 -28.14 -5.43 -6.94
CA ILE A 503 -27.76 -6.71 -6.30
C ILE A 503 -27.31 -7.78 -7.31
N ASN A 504 -27.34 -7.50 -8.61
CA ASN A 504 -27.14 -8.51 -9.66
C ASN A 504 -25.91 -8.26 -10.53
N ALA A 505 -25.33 -9.37 -10.99
CA ALA A 505 -24.45 -9.40 -12.13
C ALA A 505 -24.77 -10.59 -13.04
N VAL A 506 -24.54 -10.41 -14.33
CA VAL A 506 -24.65 -11.47 -15.34
C VAL A 506 -23.39 -11.49 -16.20
N VAL A 507 -22.88 -12.68 -16.46
CA VAL A 507 -21.82 -12.95 -17.45
C VAL A 507 -22.38 -13.92 -18.47
N VAL A 508 -22.31 -13.53 -19.73
CA VAL A 508 -22.76 -14.31 -20.89
C VAL A 508 -21.53 -14.90 -21.55
N THR A 509 -21.50 -16.23 -21.66
CA THR A 509 -20.42 -16.94 -22.34
C THR A 509 -20.90 -17.56 -23.65
N SER A 510 -20.01 -18.23 -24.36
CA SER A 510 -20.32 -19.02 -25.56
C SER A 510 -21.14 -20.27 -25.25
N ARG A 511 -21.17 -20.73 -23.99
CA ARG A 511 -21.79 -22.01 -23.58
C ARG A 511 -22.94 -21.85 -22.58
N ARG A 512 -22.84 -20.91 -21.65
CA ARG A 512 -23.79 -20.77 -20.54
C ARG A 512 -24.00 -19.31 -20.15
N LEU A 513 -25.03 -19.08 -19.36
CA LEU A 513 -25.30 -17.81 -18.71
C LEU A 513 -24.99 -17.94 -17.22
N LEU A 514 -24.17 -17.04 -16.71
CA LEU A 514 -23.78 -16.99 -15.32
C LEU A 514 -24.47 -15.79 -14.67
N GLY A 515 -25.19 -16.02 -13.59
CA GLY A 515 -25.85 -15.00 -12.78
C GLY A 515 -25.25 -15.00 -11.38
N PHE A 516 -24.97 -13.83 -10.85
CA PHE A 516 -24.50 -13.64 -9.48
C PHE A 516 -25.43 -12.68 -8.76
N SER A 517 -25.75 -12.98 -7.50
CA SER A 517 -26.53 -12.09 -6.65
C SER A 517 -25.88 -11.90 -5.29
N SER A 518 -25.77 -10.63 -4.85
CA SER A 518 -25.29 -10.28 -3.51
C SER A 518 -26.19 -10.78 -2.38
N ARG A 519 -27.44 -11.18 -2.67
CA ARG A 519 -28.33 -11.79 -1.67
C ARG A 519 -28.07 -13.27 -1.47
N THR A 520 -27.80 -13.99 -2.57
CA THR A 520 -27.51 -15.44 -2.52
C THR A 520 -26.05 -15.75 -2.23
N LEU A 521 -25.16 -14.77 -2.44
CA LEU A 521 -23.71 -14.89 -2.23
C LEU A 521 -23.05 -15.97 -3.10
N SER A 522 -23.71 -16.44 -4.16
CA SER A 522 -23.28 -17.53 -5.04
C SER A 522 -23.47 -17.20 -6.51
N TRP A 523 -22.70 -17.89 -7.35
CA TRP A 523 -22.92 -17.96 -8.78
C TRP A 523 -23.97 -19.03 -9.09
N CYS A 524 -24.83 -18.73 -10.04
CA CYS A 524 -25.85 -19.64 -10.57
C CYS A 524 -25.74 -19.66 -12.09
N GLU A 525 -25.84 -20.83 -12.68
CA GLU A 525 -25.63 -21.02 -14.11
C GLU A 525 -26.84 -21.66 -14.77
N THR A 526 -27.01 -21.37 -16.06
CA THR A 526 -27.91 -22.11 -16.94
C THR A 526 -27.24 -22.34 -18.28
N ASP A 527 -27.43 -23.53 -18.85
CA ASP A 527 -26.87 -23.89 -20.14
C ASP A 527 -27.58 -23.13 -21.27
N ARG A 528 -26.83 -22.75 -22.30
CA ARG A 528 -27.36 -22.12 -23.51
C ARG A 528 -27.09 -23.03 -24.71
N ASP A 529 -28.05 -23.12 -25.63
CA ASP A 529 -27.81 -23.79 -26.92
C ASP A 529 -26.64 -23.12 -27.67
N LEU A 530 -25.71 -23.92 -28.18
CA LEU A 530 -24.50 -23.46 -28.88
C LEU A 530 -24.83 -22.67 -30.16
N ASN A 531 -26.01 -22.90 -30.73
CA ASN A 531 -26.48 -22.22 -31.95
C ASN A 531 -27.29 -20.96 -31.68
N GLU A 532 -27.52 -20.58 -30.41
CA GLU A 532 -28.26 -19.37 -30.07
C GLU A 532 -27.39 -18.11 -30.12
N LYS A 533 -27.96 -17.05 -30.72
CA LYS A 533 -27.34 -15.73 -30.77
C LYS A 533 -27.99 -14.82 -29.75
N VAL A 534 -27.17 -14.25 -28.86
CA VAL A 534 -27.62 -13.24 -27.90
C VAL A 534 -27.88 -11.92 -28.62
N LEU A 535 -29.14 -11.48 -28.60
CA LEU A 535 -29.61 -10.28 -29.29
C LEU A 535 -29.67 -9.06 -28.35
N GLU A 536 -30.11 -9.27 -27.11
CA GLU A 536 -30.25 -8.19 -26.13
C GLU A 536 -29.91 -8.70 -24.72
N ARG A 537 -29.21 -7.87 -23.93
CA ARG A 537 -28.93 -8.09 -22.51
C ARG A 537 -29.30 -6.85 -21.73
N ARG A 538 -30.18 -6.97 -20.73
CA ARG A 538 -30.48 -5.90 -19.77
C ARG A 538 -30.23 -6.39 -18.35
N VAL A 539 -29.34 -5.69 -17.65
CA VAL A 539 -29.02 -5.96 -16.24
C VAL A 539 -29.65 -4.87 -15.39
N LEU A 540 -30.61 -5.26 -14.55
CA LEU A 540 -31.40 -4.34 -13.72
C LEU A 540 -31.11 -4.60 -12.23
N PRO A 541 -31.44 -3.64 -11.34
CA PRO A 541 -31.05 -3.73 -9.94
C PRO A 541 -31.53 -4.98 -9.20
N THR A 542 -32.68 -5.54 -9.57
CA THR A 542 -33.31 -6.69 -8.88
C THR A 542 -33.43 -7.96 -9.73
N PHE A 543 -33.33 -7.85 -11.06
CA PHE A 543 -33.28 -9.00 -11.98
C PHE A 543 -32.44 -8.69 -13.22
N SER A 544 -32.22 -9.67 -14.09
CA SER A 544 -31.61 -9.45 -15.41
C SER A 544 -32.33 -10.27 -16.46
N VAL A 545 -32.37 -9.77 -17.69
CA VAL A 545 -32.95 -10.50 -18.82
C VAL A 545 -31.97 -10.58 -19.98
N VAL A 546 -31.90 -11.75 -20.60
CA VAL A 546 -31.09 -12.03 -21.77
C VAL A 546 -32.00 -12.61 -22.84
N ARG A 547 -32.10 -11.93 -23.97
CA ARG A 547 -32.88 -12.36 -25.13
C ARG A 547 -31.94 -12.97 -26.16
N THR A 548 -32.23 -14.19 -26.58
CA THR A 548 -31.63 -14.82 -27.76
C THR A 548 -32.60 -14.82 -28.93
N ASP A 549 -32.20 -15.42 -30.04
CA ASP A 549 -33.06 -15.69 -31.19
C ASP A 549 -34.05 -16.85 -30.95
N LYS A 550 -33.86 -17.66 -29.90
CA LYS A 550 -34.72 -18.81 -29.58
C LYS A 550 -35.32 -18.82 -28.17
N HIS A 551 -34.70 -18.13 -27.21
CA HIS A 551 -35.13 -18.16 -25.80
C HIS A 551 -35.09 -16.76 -25.17
N LEU A 552 -35.95 -16.60 -24.18
CA LEU A 552 -35.92 -15.50 -23.23
C LEU A 552 -35.43 -16.05 -21.90
N TYR A 553 -34.28 -15.57 -21.44
CA TYR A 553 -33.74 -15.94 -20.13
C TYR A 553 -33.95 -14.80 -19.14
N GLY A 554 -34.37 -15.14 -17.93
CA GLY A 554 -34.57 -14.22 -16.82
C GLY A 554 -33.83 -14.69 -15.57
N PHE A 555 -32.90 -13.89 -15.07
CA PHE A 555 -32.20 -14.14 -13.82
C PHE A 555 -32.85 -13.34 -12.69
N ARG A 556 -33.35 -14.03 -11.67
CA ARG A 556 -33.91 -13.40 -10.47
C ARG A 556 -32.85 -13.20 -9.41
N GLY A 557 -32.54 -11.94 -9.11
CA GLY A 557 -31.57 -11.58 -8.10
C GLY A 557 -31.96 -11.91 -6.67
N ALA A 558 -33.26 -11.88 -6.37
CA ALA A 558 -33.75 -12.08 -5.01
C ALA A 558 -33.41 -13.47 -4.46
N ASN A 559 -33.41 -14.50 -5.31
CA ASN A 559 -33.20 -15.90 -4.95
C ASN A 559 -32.21 -16.65 -5.84
N GLY A 560 -31.58 -15.97 -6.81
CA GLY A 560 -30.49 -16.51 -7.63
C GLY A 560 -30.94 -17.60 -8.61
N ILE A 561 -32.13 -17.48 -9.18
CA ILE A 561 -32.67 -18.51 -10.10
C ILE A 561 -32.66 -17.99 -11.53
N TRP A 562 -32.21 -18.83 -12.46
CA TRP A 562 -32.43 -18.66 -13.90
C TRP A 562 -33.75 -19.30 -14.29
N LEU A 563 -34.52 -18.58 -15.09
CA LEU A 563 -35.75 -19.04 -15.73
C LEU A 563 -35.59 -18.82 -17.23
N ASP A 564 -36.24 -19.65 -18.03
CA ASP A 564 -36.21 -19.57 -19.48
C ASP A 564 -37.61 -19.79 -20.08
N GLU A 565 -37.88 -19.11 -21.19
CA GLU A 565 -39.10 -19.27 -21.99
C GLU A 565 -38.70 -19.40 -23.45
N ALA A 566 -39.10 -20.50 -24.09
CA ALA A 566 -38.81 -20.75 -25.50
C ALA A 566 -39.68 -19.88 -26.42
N LEU A 567 -39.07 -19.34 -27.47
CA LEU A 567 -39.74 -18.65 -28.56
C LEU A 567 -40.07 -19.64 -29.68
N GLY A 568 -41.24 -19.48 -30.31
CA GLY A 568 -41.61 -20.25 -31.49
C GLY A 568 -40.65 -20.05 -32.68
N ILE A 569 -40.63 -20.99 -33.63
CA ILE A 569 -39.69 -21.01 -34.77
C ILE A 569 -39.76 -19.72 -35.62
N ARG A 570 -40.93 -19.09 -35.69
CA ARG A 570 -41.17 -17.81 -36.39
C ARG A 570 -41.51 -16.66 -35.44
N GLU A 571 -41.40 -16.91 -34.14
CA GLU A 571 -41.71 -15.92 -33.12
C GLU A 571 -40.54 -14.95 -32.97
N THR A 572 -40.82 -13.65 -33.08
CA THR A 572 -39.81 -12.60 -32.96
C THR A 572 -40.28 -11.52 -32.01
N VAL A 573 -39.43 -11.17 -31.05
CA VAL A 573 -39.71 -10.07 -30.11
C VAL A 573 -39.52 -8.74 -30.85
N LYS A 574 -40.62 -7.99 -30.99
CA LYS A 574 -40.66 -6.68 -31.62
C LYS A 574 -40.25 -5.56 -30.66
N MET A 575 -40.58 -5.70 -29.37
CA MET A 575 -40.34 -4.66 -28.38
C MET A 575 -40.10 -5.25 -26.99
N THR A 576 -39.20 -4.63 -26.21
CA THR A 576 -38.88 -5.01 -24.84
C THR A 576 -39.09 -3.81 -23.91
N GLN A 577 -40.05 -3.91 -22.99
CA GLN A 577 -40.33 -2.91 -21.97
C GLN A 577 -39.89 -3.43 -20.59
N THR A 578 -39.20 -2.59 -19.82
CA THR A 578 -38.70 -2.97 -18.49
C THR A 578 -39.19 -1.99 -17.42
N THR A 579 -39.51 -2.52 -16.25
CA THR A 579 -39.83 -1.77 -15.04
C THR A 579 -38.80 -2.11 -13.94
N ASP A 580 -38.89 -1.45 -12.79
CA ASP A 580 -38.03 -1.72 -11.64
C ASP A 580 -38.16 -3.16 -11.09
N TYR A 581 -39.25 -3.86 -11.44
CA TYR A 581 -39.61 -5.15 -10.87
C TYR A 581 -40.03 -6.21 -11.90
N GLY A 582 -39.94 -5.94 -13.20
CA GLY A 582 -40.27 -6.93 -14.22
C GLY A 582 -40.01 -6.46 -15.65
N ALA A 583 -40.12 -7.37 -16.61
CA ALA A 583 -39.99 -7.07 -18.03
C ALA A 583 -41.18 -7.62 -18.81
N VAL A 584 -41.55 -6.94 -19.89
CA VAL A 584 -42.56 -7.41 -20.85
C VAL A 584 -41.93 -7.41 -22.24
N PHE A 585 -42.00 -8.55 -22.89
CA PHE A 585 -41.58 -8.79 -24.26
C PHE A 585 -42.83 -8.88 -25.13
N VAL A 586 -42.89 -8.03 -26.14
CA VAL A 586 -43.95 -8.03 -27.15
C VAL A 586 -43.45 -8.84 -28.34
N THR A 587 -44.06 -9.99 -28.60
CA THR A 587 -43.77 -10.79 -29.79
C THR A 587 -44.81 -10.57 -30.88
N ASN A 588 -44.61 -11.18 -32.04
CA ASN A 588 -45.62 -11.26 -33.10
C ASN A 588 -46.77 -12.23 -32.79
N GLU A 589 -46.66 -13.07 -31.76
CA GLU A 589 -47.67 -14.09 -31.42
C GLU A 589 -48.31 -13.88 -30.05
N ARG A 590 -47.55 -13.33 -29.08
CA ARG A 590 -47.98 -13.19 -27.69
C ARG A 590 -47.22 -12.09 -26.95
N LEU A 591 -47.74 -11.72 -25.79
CA LEU A 591 -47.03 -10.94 -24.79
C LEU A 591 -46.42 -11.90 -23.78
N VAL A 592 -45.15 -11.70 -23.43
CA VAL A 592 -44.43 -12.50 -22.44
C VAL A 592 -43.96 -11.57 -21.32
N GLY A 593 -44.44 -11.80 -20.10
CA GLY A 593 -44.06 -11.04 -18.91
C GLY A 593 -43.12 -11.84 -18.02
N PHE A 594 -42.13 -11.17 -17.44
CA PHE A 594 -41.18 -11.70 -16.47
C PHE A 594 -41.26 -10.91 -15.17
N ALA A 595 -41.51 -11.58 -14.05
CA ALA A 595 -41.61 -10.97 -12.73
C ALA A 595 -40.33 -11.20 -11.89
N SER A 596 -39.77 -10.14 -11.30
CA SER A 596 -38.50 -10.24 -10.57
C SER A 596 -38.61 -10.80 -9.15
N LEU A 597 -39.82 -10.76 -8.57
CA LEU A 597 -40.09 -11.09 -7.16
C LEU A 597 -40.77 -12.44 -6.99
N LEU A 598 -41.93 -12.63 -7.61
CA LEU A 598 -42.80 -13.81 -7.47
C LEU A 598 -43.36 -14.22 -8.85
N GLY A 599 -43.18 -15.48 -9.23
CA GLY A 599 -43.66 -16.04 -10.50
C GLY A 599 -42.56 -16.54 -11.44
N ASP A 600 -42.98 -17.13 -12.55
CA ASP A 600 -42.18 -17.52 -13.70
C ASP A 600 -42.44 -16.56 -14.88
N PHE A 601 -41.96 -16.87 -16.08
CA PHE A 601 -42.50 -16.27 -17.29
C PHE A 601 -44.01 -16.56 -17.41
N SER A 602 -44.77 -15.52 -17.77
CA SER A 602 -46.21 -15.62 -17.99
C SER A 602 -46.55 -15.03 -19.36
N SER A 603 -47.28 -15.78 -20.17
CA SER A 603 -47.62 -15.35 -21.53
C SER A 603 -49.11 -15.20 -21.77
N LYS A 604 -49.46 -14.26 -22.66
CA LYS A 604 -50.83 -14.01 -23.11
C LYS A 604 -50.84 -13.89 -24.63
N ALA A 605 -51.58 -14.78 -25.29
CA ALA A 605 -51.67 -14.80 -26.76
C ALA A 605 -52.35 -13.54 -27.31
N LEU A 606 -51.82 -13.01 -28.41
CA LEU A 606 -52.44 -11.92 -29.17
C LEU A 606 -53.30 -12.52 -30.30
N GLY A 607 -54.47 -11.93 -30.55
CA GLY A 607 -55.32 -12.32 -31.67
C GLY A 607 -54.70 -11.99 -33.04
N ILE A 608 -55.12 -12.70 -34.09
CA ILE A 608 -54.56 -12.60 -35.46
C ILE A 608 -54.62 -11.17 -36.04
N HIS A 609 -55.59 -10.36 -35.61
CA HIS A 609 -55.76 -8.95 -36.01
C HIS A 609 -55.58 -7.96 -34.86
N GLU A 610 -55.19 -8.46 -33.69
CA GLU A 610 -54.99 -7.66 -32.49
C GLU A 610 -53.63 -6.96 -32.58
N HIS A 611 -53.64 -5.63 -32.59
CA HIS A 611 -52.42 -4.82 -32.60
C HIS A 611 -52.35 -3.91 -31.39
N ILE A 612 -51.14 -3.60 -30.95
CA ILE A 612 -50.90 -2.75 -29.79
C ILE A 612 -51.09 -1.30 -30.20
N THR A 613 -52.02 -0.63 -29.53
CA THR A 613 -52.35 0.79 -29.74
C THR A 613 -51.59 1.67 -28.76
N ARG A 614 -51.37 1.20 -27.53
CA ARG A 614 -50.67 1.93 -26.48
C ARG A 614 -49.88 1.01 -25.56
N LEU A 615 -48.70 1.47 -25.15
CA LEU A 615 -47.85 0.80 -24.18
C LEU A 615 -47.37 1.82 -23.14
N ASP A 616 -47.87 1.71 -21.92
CA ASP A 616 -47.48 2.58 -20.82
C ASP A 616 -46.72 1.81 -19.74
N ASN A 617 -45.85 2.53 -19.02
CA ASN A 617 -45.15 2.03 -17.85
C ASN A 617 -45.37 3.01 -16.70
N GLU A 618 -46.19 2.61 -15.72
CA GLU A 618 -46.51 3.42 -14.56
C GLU A 618 -46.29 2.66 -13.27
N LYS A 619 -45.45 3.20 -12.37
CA LYS A 619 -45.28 2.73 -10.99
C LYS A 619 -45.03 1.21 -10.85
N GLY A 620 -44.32 0.59 -11.79
CA GLY A 620 -43.99 -0.83 -11.77
C GLY A 620 -45.02 -1.76 -12.42
N LEU A 621 -46.02 -1.20 -13.09
CA LEU A 621 -46.97 -1.89 -13.96
C LEU A 621 -46.66 -1.58 -15.42
N VAL A 622 -46.79 -2.58 -16.28
CA VAL A 622 -46.80 -2.40 -17.74
C VAL A 622 -48.23 -2.57 -18.20
N ILE A 623 -48.78 -1.52 -18.80
CA ILE A 623 -50.13 -1.52 -19.34
C ILE A 623 -50.03 -1.60 -20.86
N VAL A 624 -50.57 -2.65 -21.44
CA VAL A 624 -50.61 -2.90 -22.88
C VAL A 624 -52.05 -2.78 -23.34
N THR A 625 -52.38 -1.69 -24.02
CA THR A 625 -53.68 -1.54 -24.68
C THR A 625 -53.56 -2.03 -26.10
N THR A 626 -54.40 -2.99 -26.46
CA THR A 626 -54.54 -3.50 -27.81
C THR A 626 -55.77 -2.91 -28.48
N SER A 627 -56.03 -3.29 -29.73
CA SER A 627 -57.27 -2.92 -30.42
C SER A 627 -58.53 -3.48 -29.76
N ASN A 628 -58.41 -4.49 -28.89
CA ASN A 628 -59.55 -5.26 -28.38
C ASN A 628 -59.69 -5.23 -26.85
N ARG A 629 -58.62 -4.97 -26.10
CA ARG A 629 -58.59 -5.10 -24.63
C ARG A 629 -57.38 -4.39 -24.03
N THR A 630 -57.39 -4.22 -22.72
CA THR A 630 -56.24 -3.76 -21.94
C THR A 630 -55.67 -4.89 -21.09
N LEU A 631 -54.39 -5.16 -21.26
CA LEU A 631 -53.64 -6.17 -20.52
C LEU A 631 -52.68 -5.48 -19.57
N VAL A 632 -52.75 -5.83 -18.28
CA VAL A 632 -51.89 -5.25 -17.24
C VAL A 632 -50.95 -6.34 -16.71
N PHE A 633 -49.66 -6.07 -16.80
CA PHE A 633 -48.62 -6.91 -16.21
C PHE A 633 -48.02 -6.21 -14.99
N GLY A 634 -48.09 -6.87 -13.84
CA GLY A 634 -47.53 -6.38 -12.59
C GLY A 634 -46.59 -7.40 -11.96
N SER A 635 -45.43 -6.93 -11.53
CA SER A 635 -44.39 -7.73 -10.86
C SER A 635 -44.84 -8.46 -9.58
N ARG A 636 -45.92 -7.99 -8.94
CA ARG A 636 -46.56 -8.61 -7.76
C ARG A 636 -47.73 -9.51 -8.10
N LEU A 637 -48.23 -9.47 -9.33
CA LEU A 637 -49.44 -10.19 -9.76
C LEU A 637 -49.14 -11.60 -10.26
N SER A 638 -47.86 -11.98 -10.41
CA SER A 638 -47.40 -13.29 -10.93
C SER A 638 -47.98 -13.69 -12.29
N GLY A 639 -48.62 -12.76 -13.02
CA GLY A 639 -49.32 -13.02 -14.28
C GLY A 639 -49.97 -11.77 -14.88
N TRP A 640 -50.82 -11.99 -15.88
CA TRP A 640 -51.53 -10.95 -16.64
C TRP A 640 -52.96 -10.79 -16.15
N GLU A 641 -53.40 -9.56 -15.92
CA GLU A 641 -54.81 -9.21 -15.73
C GLU A 641 -55.37 -8.60 -17.02
N GLU A 642 -56.61 -8.95 -17.34
CA GLU A 642 -57.30 -8.56 -18.57
C GLU A 642 -58.53 -7.74 -18.23
N PHE A 643 -58.66 -6.60 -18.88
CA PHE A 643 -59.77 -5.68 -18.77
C PHE A 643 -60.33 -5.43 -20.18
N GLU A 644 -61.65 -5.54 -20.32
CA GLU A 644 -62.38 -5.23 -21.57
C GLU A 644 -62.50 -3.72 -21.81
#